data_AF-A0A5E7IEV3-F1
#
_entry.id   AF-A0A5E7IEV3-F1
#
_cell.length_a   1.000
_cell.length_b   1.000
_cell.length_c   1.000
_cell.angle_alpha   90.00
_cell.angle_beta   90.00
_cell.angle_gamma   90.00
#
_symmetry.space_group_name_H-M   'P 1'
#
loop_
_entity.id
_entity.type
_entity.pdbx_description
1 polymer ?
#
loop_
_entity_poly.entity_id
_entity_poly.type
_entity_poly.pdbx_seq_one_letter_code
_entity_poly.pdbx_strand_id
1 'polypeptide(L)'
;MNQSDAPGASPWHAGERELQERVGVADQMEIFGRKVVRDHMPDQHRLFYNQLPYLVVGAVDEQGMPWATLIEGPPGFIHSPDPRVLQIDRLPAAGDPVRAALKQDAAVGLLGIDLKTRRRNRMNGNISTASSGGFAVSVVHAFGNCPQYIQLRGVEPVSLGQASSDVAAECLSELDEAAKAAISKADTFFIASYVDLDGDESLRSVDVSHRGGNSGFVRIEGNVLTIPDFAGNLHFNTLGNCLLNPRAGLAFIDFETGDMLQVSGRTEIVLEGPQIAAFQGAERLWTLTVEQVVRRQAVLALRWRFEGFSPNSLMTGSWEQAEGRLQADSLRDQWRPLRVTRIVDESSTIRSFYFEPADGAGVPRFEAGQHLPVRFCLAQGQAPLVRTYSLSSAPSDSFFRISVKRDGLVSSHLHDRVQVGDLVEARAPQGRFTVQADEYRPLVLLAAGVGVTPLLSMLREVIYEGERIRRTRPTWFIQSARSLGELGFRDELYELATRAKDKIRALRLLSQPETHARVGEDFEVAGRVDVELLKALLPLDDYDFYLCGPGAFTQALYDGLRQLRIGDDRIHAETFGPSTLVRQRDHLTPAVEQIPAASSPVKVLFSASAKEARWEPGGGSLLELAESRGLNPDFSCRGGSCGTCRTRLVSGQVHYLNLPAEMPAEGEVLICCAVPAQAKEGEAPLVLDL
;
A
#
# COMPACT_ATOMS: atom_id res chain seq x y z
N MET A 1 -10.02 -32.96 -27.22
CA MET A 1 -9.06 -31.89 -27.52
C MET A 1 -9.53 -30.69 -26.72
N ASN A 2 -8.86 -30.41 -25.60
CA ASN A 2 -9.16 -29.23 -24.78
C ASN A 2 -8.71 -27.99 -25.54
N GLN A 3 -9.39 -26.85 -25.38
CA GLN A 3 -9.00 -25.58 -26.03
C GLN A 3 -7.57 -25.13 -25.67
N SER A 4 -6.96 -25.68 -24.61
CA SER A 4 -5.53 -25.48 -24.31
C SER A 4 -4.59 -25.91 -25.45
N ASP A 5 -5.04 -26.78 -26.35
CA ASP A 5 -4.28 -27.26 -27.51
C ASP A 5 -4.60 -26.49 -28.82
N ALA A 6 -5.54 -25.54 -28.80
CA ALA A 6 -5.83 -24.70 -29.96
C ALA A 6 -4.75 -23.61 -30.09
N PRO A 7 -4.05 -23.49 -31.24
CA PRO A 7 -3.05 -22.46 -31.44
C PRO A 7 -3.67 -21.07 -31.25
N GLY A 8 -3.33 -20.39 -30.15
CA GLY A 8 -3.76 -19.01 -29.87
C GLY A 8 -4.65 -18.81 -28.64
N ALA A 9 -5.14 -19.87 -27.99
CA ALA A 9 -5.93 -19.74 -26.76
C ALA A 9 -5.09 -19.15 -25.61
N SER A 10 -5.72 -18.28 -24.80
CA SER A 10 -5.08 -17.69 -23.63
C SER A 10 -4.85 -18.76 -22.56
N PRO A 11 -3.71 -18.73 -21.82
CA PRO A 11 -3.51 -19.58 -20.65
C PRO A 11 -4.38 -19.16 -19.46
N TRP A 12 -5.09 -18.03 -19.57
CA TRP A 12 -5.96 -17.48 -18.53
C TRP A 12 -7.42 -17.57 -18.94
N HIS A 13 -8.28 -17.94 -18.01
CA HIS A 13 -9.73 -17.97 -18.26
C HIS A 13 -10.36 -16.59 -18.04
N ALA A 14 -11.63 -16.42 -18.43
CA ALA A 14 -12.29 -15.10 -18.49
C ALA A 14 -12.26 -14.32 -17.16
N GLY A 15 -12.42 -14.99 -16.02
CA GLY A 15 -12.43 -14.34 -14.70
C GLY A 15 -11.06 -13.82 -14.26
N GLU A 16 -9.99 -14.55 -14.59
CA GLU A 16 -8.62 -14.07 -14.37
C GLU A 16 -8.35 -12.84 -15.24
N ARG A 17 -8.72 -12.91 -16.52
CA ARG A 17 -8.54 -11.81 -17.48
C ARG A 17 -9.29 -10.55 -17.07
N GLU A 18 -10.53 -10.65 -16.61
CA GLU A 18 -11.29 -9.50 -16.12
C GLU A 18 -10.56 -8.80 -14.96
N LEU A 19 -10.03 -9.57 -14.01
CA LEU A 19 -9.26 -8.99 -12.89
C LEU A 19 -7.90 -8.42 -13.34
N GLN A 20 -7.25 -9.01 -14.34
CA GLN A 20 -6.01 -8.49 -14.93
C GLN A 20 -6.25 -7.20 -15.71
N GLU A 21 -7.37 -7.10 -16.43
CA GLU A 21 -7.78 -5.89 -17.18
C GLU A 21 -8.06 -4.73 -16.21
N ARG A 22 -8.78 -4.99 -15.11
CA ARG A 22 -9.08 -3.98 -14.09
C ARG A 22 -7.84 -3.37 -13.44
N VAL A 23 -6.76 -4.15 -13.29
CA VAL A 23 -5.49 -3.63 -12.74
C VAL A 23 -4.46 -3.27 -13.83
N GLY A 24 -4.86 -3.27 -15.10
CA GLY A 24 -4.05 -2.80 -16.22
C GLY A 24 -2.88 -3.70 -16.61
N VAL A 25 -2.94 -5.01 -16.32
CA VAL A 25 -1.82 -5.96 -16.56
C VAL A 25 -2.16 -7.11 -17.51
N ALA A 26 -3.34 -7.12 -18.13
CA ALA A 26 -3.81 -8.22 -18.98
C ALA A 26 -2.82 -8.58 -20.11
N ASP A 27 -2.33 -7.61 -20.88
CA ASP A 27 -1.40 -7.87 -21.98
C ASP A 27 -0.06 -8.44 -21.48
N GLN A 28 0.44 -7.93 -20.36
CA GLN A 28 1.67 -8.42 -19.74
C GLN A 28 1.49 -9.86 -19.24
N MET A 29 0.35 -10.15 -18.61
CA MET A 29 0.02 -11.48 -18.12
C MET A 29 -0.19 -12.47 -19.25
N GLU A 30 -0.77 -12.08 -20.38
CA GLU A 30 -0.91 -12.93 -21.56
C GLU A 30 0.47 -13.39 -22.09
N ILE A 31 1.41 -12.47 -22.25
CA ILE A 31 2.78 -12.77 -22.70
C ILE A 31 3.51 -13.64 -21.67
N PHE A 32 3.35 -13.33 -20.38
CA PHE A 32 4.01 -14.04 -19.29
C PHE A 32 3.46 -15.46 -19.13
N GLY A 33 2.13 -15.62 -19.08
CA GLY A 33 1.42 -16.87 -18.91
C GLY A 33 1.84 -17.93 -19.93
N ARG A 34 1.92 -17.56 -21.21
CA ARG A 34 2.34 -18.46 -22.30
C ARG A 34 3.76 -19.02 -22.13
N LYS A 35 4.61 -18.35 -21.35
CA LYS A 35 5.99 -18.79 -21.06
C LYS A 35 6.09 -19.67 -19.81
N VAL A 36 5.17 -19.50 -18.86
CA VAL A 36 5.31 -20.10 -17.52
C VAL A 36 4.31 -21.20 -17.23
N VAL A 37 3.11 -21.16 -17.79
CA VAL A 37 2.09 -22.21 -17.65
C VAL A 37 2.39 -23.29 -18.68
N ARG A 38 2.52 -24.53 -18.22
CA ARG A 38 2.92 -25.68 -19.05
C ARG A 38 1.92 -26.82 -18.90
N ASP A 39 1.75 -27.58 -19.98
CA ASP A 39 1.03 -28.86 -20.04
C ASP A 39 1.83 -30.05 -19.46
N HIS A 40 3.02 -29.77 -18.91
CA HIS A 40 3.93 -30.77 -18.35
C HIS A 40 4.73 -30.18 -17.19
N MET A 41 5.17 -31.04 -16.28
CA MET A 41 6.05 -30.69 -15.16
C MET A 41 7.52 -30.73 -15.60
N PRO A 42 8.27 -29.62 -15.49
CA PRO A 42 9.72 -29.65 -15.59
C PRO A 42 10.34 -30.57 -14.54
N ASP A 43 11.53 -31.12 -14.80
CA ASP A 43 12.21 -32.05 -13.87
C ASP A 43 12.40 -31.45 -12.47
N GLN A 44 12.66 -30.15 -12.37
CA GLN A 44 12.76 -29.46 -11.08
C GLN A 44 11.46 -29.49 -10.27
N HIS A 45 10.29 -29.53 -10.93
CA HIS A 45 8.99 -29.68 -10.26
C HIS A 45 8.78 -31.14 -9.85
N ARG A 46 9.09 -32.09 -10.75
CA ARG A 46 8.96 -33.54 -10.50
C ARG A 46 9.78 -33.97 -9.28
N LEU A 47 11.05 -33.54 -9.23
CA LEU A 47 11.94 -33.78 -8.09
C LEU A 47 11.44 -33.13 -6.81
N PHE A 48 10.87 -31.92 -6.90
CA PHE A 48 10.32 -31.23 -5.74
C PHE A 48 9.14 -31.97 -5.15
N TYR A 49 8.15 -32.33 -5.96
CA TYR A 49 6.99 -33.11 -5.49
C TYR A 49 7.42 -34.42 -4.84
N ASN A 50 8.44 -35.09 -5.38
CA ASN A 50 8.97 -36.33 -4.82
C ASN A 50 9.56 -36.20 -3.42
N GLN A 51 10.04 -35.02 -3.05
CA GLN A 51 10.64 -34.76 -1.74
C GLN A 51 9.63 -34.37 -0.66
N LEU A 52 8.40 -34.01 -1.04
CA LEU A 52 7.43 -33.48 -0.09
C LEU A 52 6.85 -34.60 0.80
N PRO A 53 6.71 -34.35 2.12
CA PRO A 53 6.03 -35.26 3.03
C PRO A 53 4.51 -35.05 3.07
N TYR A 54 3.98 -34.10 2.30
CA TYR A 54 2.55 -33.85 2.16
C TYR A 54 2.20 -33.14 0.85
N LEU A 55 0.92 -33.18 0.50
CA LEU A 55 0.34 -32.54 -0.67
C LEU A 55 -0.95 -31.83 -0.30
N VAL A 56 -1.12 -30.59 -0.76
CA VAL A 56 -2.41 -29.90 -0.64
C VAL A 56 -3.24 -30.18 -1.89
N VAL A 57 -4.50 -30.56 -1.69
CA VAL A 57 -5.43 -31.00 -2.75
C VAL A 57 -6.72 -30.21 -2.66
N GLY A 58 -7.16 -29.67 -3.79
CA GLY A 58 -8.48 -29.09 -3.98
C GLY A 58 -9.32 -29.97 -4.91
N ALA A 59 -10.54 -30.31 -4.51
CA ALA A 59 -11.49 -31.05 -5.33
C ALA A 59 -12.90 -30.54 -5.12
N VAL A 60 -13.83 -30.94 -5.99
CA VAL A 60 -15.24 -30.51 -5.95
C VAL A 60 -16.11 -31.73 -5.72
N ASP A 61 -16.96 -31.67 -4.71
CA ASP A 61 -17.89 -32.76 -4.40
C ASP A 61 -19.07 -32.83 -5.40
N GLU A 62 -19.96 -33.81 -5.20
CA GLU A 62 -21.09 -34.04 -6.09
C GLU A 62 -22.16 -32.94 -6.02
N GLN A 63 -22.14 -32.11 -4.97
CA GLN A 63 -23.02 -30.95 -4.80
C GLN A 63 -22.40 -29.67 -5.41
N GLY A 64 -21.22 -29.78 -6.01
CA GLY A 64 -20.49 -28.65 -6.57
C GLY A 64 -19.84 -27.78 -5.49
N MET A 65 -19.62 -28.30 -4.28
CA MET A 65 -18.89 -27.57 -3.24
C MET A 65 -17.40 -27.90 -3.35
N PRO A 66 -16.53 -26.88 -3.49
CA PRO A 66 -15.10 -27.08 -3.45
C PRO A 66 -14.62 -27.32 -2.01
N TRP A 67 -13.62 -28.17 -1.87
CA TRP A 67 -12.96 -28.50 -0.61
C TRP A 67 -11.45 -28.52 -0.80
N ALA A 68 -10.72 -27.94 0.15
CA ALA A 68 -9.27 -28.08 0.27
C ALA A 68 -8.94 -29.11 1.35
N THR A 69 -7.89 -29.91 1.17
CA THR A 69 -7.37 -30.84 2.17
C THR A 69 -5.85 -30.99 2.06
N LEU A 70 -5.25 -31.74 2.99
CA LEU A 70 -3.85 -32.11 3.02
C LEU A 70 -3.72 -33.65 3.12
N ILE A 71 -2.92 -34.24 2.22
CA ILE A 71 -2.58 -35.67 2.21
C ILE A 71 -1.13 -35.80 2.67
N GLU A 72 -0.86 -36.64 3.66
CA GLU A 72 0.48 -36.91 4.19
C GLU A 72 1.03 -38.24 3.68
N GLY A 73 2.35 -38.33 3.56
CA GLY A 73 3.04 -39.56 3.22
C GLY A 73 4.55 -39.44 3.34
N PRO A 74 5.28 -40.56 3.37
CA PRO A 74 6.74 -40.51 3.34
C PRO A 74 7.21 -39.97 1.99
N PRO A 75 8.29 -39.17 1.92
CA PRO A 75 8.85 -38.72 0.65
C PRO A 75 8.97 -39.87 -0.35
N GLY A 76 8.53 -39.61 -1.59
CA GLY A 76 8.34 -40.63 -2.62
C GLY A 76 6.89 -41.03 -2.89
N PHE A 77 5.97 -40.82 -1.94
CA PHE A 77 4.54 -41.14 -2.14
C PHE A 77 3.87 -40.30 -3.23
N ILE A 78 4.48 -39.16 -3.56
CA ILE A 78 4.17 -38.35 -4.74
C ILE A 78 5.31 -38.56 -5.73
N HIS A 79 5.04 -39.04 -6.93
CA HIS A 79 6.09 -39.23 -7.93
C HIS A 79 5.56 -39.06 -9.34
N SER A 80 6.44 -38.79 -10.29
CA SER A 80 6.05 -38.48 -11.67
C SER A 80 6.79 -39.43 -12.62
N PRO A 81 6.14 -40.51 -13.11
CA PRO A 81 6.78 -41.47 -14.01
C PRO A 81 7.21 -40.81 -15.32
N ASP A 82 6.43 -39.85 -15.81
CA ASP A 82 6.76 -38.99 -16.96
C ASP A 82 6.26 -37.54 -16.71
N PRO A 83 6.74 -36.54 -17.48
CA PRO A 83 6.41 -35.14 -17.25
C PRO A 83 4.92 -34.76 -17.26
N ARG A 84 4.04 -35.58 -17.84
CA ARG A 84 2.60 -35.29 -17.97
C ARG A 84 1.74 -36.03 -16.95
N VAL A 85 2.32 -36.84 -16.08
CA VAL A 85 1.59 -37.58 -15.05
C VAL A 85 2.23 -37.38 -13.68
N LEU A 86 1.40 -37.11 -12.69
CA LEU A 86 1.76 -37.18 -11.27
C LEU A 86 0.96 -38.30 -10.60
N GLN A 87 1.66 -39.23 -9.97
CA GLN A 87 1.12 -40.35 -9.21
C GLN A 87 1.16 -40.03 -7.72
N ILE A 88 0.06 -40.31 -7.01
CA ILE A 88 -0.10 -40.12 -5.58
C ILE A 88 -0.54 -41.46 -4.97
N ASP A 89 0.33 -42.09 -4.18
CA ASP A 89 0.10 -43.43 -3.60
C ASP A 89 -0.60 -43.39 -2.23
N ARG A 90 -1.44 -42.37 -2.04
CA ARG A 90 -2.23 -42.13 -0.84
C ARG A 90 -3.57 -41.48 -1.18
N LEU A 91 -4.56 -41.72 -0.32
CA LEU A 91 -5.85 -41.05 -0.34
C LEU A 91 -6.02 -40.21 0.94
N PRO A 92 -6.86 -39.16 0.92
CA PRO A 92 -7.26 -38.45 2.13
C PRO A 92 -7.85 -39.40 3.18
N ALA A 93 -7.78 -39.05 4.46
CA ALA A 93 -8.33 -39.86 5.55
C ALA A 93 -9.83 -40.17 5.38
N ALA A 94 -10.34 -41.20 6.06
CA ALA A 94 -11.78 -41.45 6.11
C ALA A 94 -12.51 -40.23 6.73
N GLY A 95 -13.69 -39.89 6.21
CA GLY A 95 -14.43 -38.69 6.63
C GLY A 95 -13.92 -37.37 6.05
N ASP A 96 -12.88 -37.38 5.19
CA ASP A 96 -12.48 -36.19 4.43
C ASP A 96 -13.49 -35.90 3.30
N PRO A 97 -14.03 -34.67 3.18
CA PRO A 97 -14.97 -34.32 2.12
C PRO A 97 -14.34 -34.44 0.72
N VAL A 98 -13.02 -34.30 0.58
CA VAL A 98 -12.32 -34.47 -0.70
C VAL A 98 -12.29 -35.93 -1.15
N ARG A 99 -12.35 -36.90 -0.23
CA ARG A 99 -12.10 -38.32 -0.56
C ARG A 99 -13.07 -38.87 -1.61
N ALA A 100 -14.36 -38.53 -1.51
CA ALA A 100 -15.38 -38.98 -2.47
C ALA A 100 -15.28 -38.26 -3.83
N ALA A 101 -14.69 -37.06 -3.87
CA ALA A 101 -14.51 -36.27 -5.08
C ALA A 101 -13.36 -36.80 -5.97
N LEU A 102 -12.42 -37.59 -5.42
CA LEU A 102 -11.29 -38.14 -6.15
C LEU A 102 -11.68 -39.39 -6.96
N LYS A 103 -12.43 -39.18 -8.05
CA LYS A 103 -12.84 -40.22 -9.01
C LYS A 103 -12.20 -40.00 -10.38
N GLN A 104 -12.16 -41.06 -11.19
CA GLN A 104 -11.67 -40.98 -12.57
C GLN A 104 -12.38 -39.84 -13.32
N ASP A 105 -11.62 -39.14 -14.15
CA ASP A 105 -11.99 -37.97 -14.96
C ASP A 105 -12.32 -36.68 -14.18
N ALA A 106 -12.37 -36.73 -12.84
CA ALA A 106 -12.56 -35.53 -12.03
C ALA A 106 -11.37 -34.57 -12.14
N ALA A 107 -11.67 -33.28 -12.23
CA ALA A 107 -10.67 -32.22 -12.15
C ALA A 107 -10.19 -32.02 -10.71
N VAL A 108 -8.90 -31.75 -10.55
CA VAL A 108 -8.23 -31.58 -9.25
C VAL A 108 -7.18 -30.48 -9.32
N GLY A 109 -7.12 -29.65 -8.27
CA GLY A 109 -6.05 -28.69 -8.07
C GLY A 109 -5.05 -29.24 -7.07
N LEU A 110 -3.75 -29.21 -7.40
CA LEU A 110 -2.68 -29.66 -6.48
C LEU A 110 -1.67 -28.55 -6.23
N LEU A 111 -1.25 -28.45 -4.97
CA LEU A 111 -0.23 -27.52 -4.53
C LEU A 111 0.85 -28.28 -3.74
N GLY A 112 2.01 -28.43 -4.36
CA GLY A 112 3.23 -28.79 -3.66
C GLY A 112 3.79 -27.55 -2.97
N ILE A 113 3.96 -27.60 -1.65
CA ILE A 113 4.48 -26.47 -0.86
C ILE A 113 5.39 -26.97 0.26
N ASP A 114 6.58 -26.41 0.34
CA ASP A 114 7.52 -26.58 1.45
C ASP A 114 7.59 -25.28 2.24
N LEU A 115 7.07 -25.33 3.48
CA LEU A 115 7.03 -24.19 4.39
C LEU A 115 8.43 -23.84 4.94
N LYS A 116 9.38 -24.78 4.95
CA LYS A 116 10.74 -24.56 5.45
C LYS A 116 11.59 -23.81 4.43
N THR A 117 11.42 -24.08 3.14
CA THR A 117 12.16 -23.37 2.08
C THR A 117 11.34 -22.25 1.44
N ARG A 118 10.09 -22.05 1.86
CA ARG A 118 9.10 -21.16 1.22
C ARG A 118 8.99 -21.42 -0.28
N ARG A 119 9.04 -22.68 -0.70
CA ARG A 119 8.93 -23.06 -2.12
C ARG A 119 7.54 -23.60 -2.38
N ARG A 120 6.89 -23.17 -3.46
CA ARG A 120 5.63 -23.77 -3.90
C ARG A 120 5.53 -23.88 -5.42
N ASN A 121 4.96 -24.99 -5.86
CA ASN A 121 4.63 -25.26 -7.26
C ASN A 121 3.18 -25.69 -7.33
N ARG A 122 2.47 -25.24 -8.36
CA ARG A 122 1.12 -25.68 -8.68
C ARG A 122 1.15 -26.76 -9.75
N MET A 123 0.25 -27.72 -9.62
CA MET A 123 -0.09 -28.66 -10.69
C MET A 123 -1.60 -28.91 -10.66
N ASN A 124 -2.33 -28.43 -11.66
CA ASN A 124 -3.77 -28.71 -11.82
C ASN A 124 -3.95 -29.68 -12.98
N GLY A 125 -4.94 -30.56 -12.88
CA GLY A 125 -5.15 -31.61 -13.87
C GLY A 125 -6.43 -32.41 -13.69
N ASN A 126 -6.51 -33.52 -14.41
CA ASN A 126 -7.64 -34.47 -14.35
C ASN A 126 -7.15 -35.82 -13.86
N ILE A 127 -7.94 -36.49 -13.01
CA ILE A 127 -7.62 -37.81 -12.50
C ILE A 127 -7.75 -38.83 -13.63
N SER A 128 -6.63 -39.40 -14.09
CA SER A 128 -6.61 -40.39 -15.17
C SER A 128 -6.89 -41.80 -14.67
N THR A 129 -6.47 -42.11 -13.44
CA THR A 129 -6.80 -43.38 -12.77
C THR A 129 -7.05 -43.15 -11.29
N ALA A 130 -8.03 -43.85 -10.72
CA ALA A 130 -8.33 -43.85 -9.30
C ALA A 130 -8.39 -45.30 -8.80
N SER A 131 -7.76 -45.57 -7.66
CA SER A 131 -7.72 -46.89 -7.03
C SER A 131 -7.98 -46.79 -5.53
N SER A 132 -8.13 -47.92 -4.84
CA SER A 132 -8.29 -47.93 -3.38
C SER A 132 -7.05 -47.44 -2.61
N GLY A 133 -5.88 -47.39 -3.26
CA GLY A 133 -4.61 -47.01 -2.64
C GLY A 133 -4.10 -45.61 -3.02
N GLY A 134 -4.65 -44.97 -4.05
CA GLY A 134 -4.11 -43.74 -4.61
C GLY A 134 -4.70 -43.41 -5.98
N PHE A 135 -4.17 -42.36 -6.62
CA PHE A 135 -4.67 -41.84 -7.90
C PHE A 135 -3.56 -41.23 -8.74
N ALA A 136 -3.77 -41.20 -10.06
CA ALA A 136 -2.89 -40.54 -11.02
C ALA A 136 -3.58 -39.33 -11.63
N VAL A 137 -2.83 -38.25 -11.84
CA VAL A 137 -3.33 -36.99 -12.39
C VAL A 137 -2.57 -36.67 -13.67
N SER A 138 -3.31 -36.53 -14.77
CA SER A 138 -2.79 -35.97 -16.02
C SER A 138 -2.66 -34.45 -15.88
N VAL A 139 -1.47 -33.93 -16.16
CA VAL A 139 -1.14 -32.51 -16.01
C VAL A 139 -1.86 -31.67 -17.06
N VAL A 140 -2.59 -30.65 -16.62
CA VAL A 140 -3.15 -29.60 -17.49
C VAL A 140 -2.33 -28.33 -17.34
N HIS A 141 -2.06 -27.90 -16.10
CA HIS A 141 -1.26 -26.70 -15.81
C HIS A 141 -0.20 -26.99 -14.74
N ALA A 142 1.07 -26.70 -15.04
CA ALA A 142 2.17 -26.77 -14.08
C ALA A 142 3.05 -25.51 -14.13
N PHE A 143 3.22 -24.85 -12.98
CA PHE A 143 4.05 -23.64 -12.86
C PHE A 143 4.51 -23.40 -11.42
N GLY A 144 5.63 -22.69 -11.26
CA GLY A 144 6.11 -22.21 -9.97
C GLY A 144 5.31 -21.00 -9.51
N ASN A 145 5.02 -20.89 -8.22
CA ASN A 145 4.22 -19.80 -7.66
C ASN A 145 5.03 -18.91 -6.71
N CYS A 146 4.60 -17.65 -6.61
CA CYS A 146 5.30 -16.63 -5.82
C CYS A 146 5.37 -17.05 -4.33
N PRO A 147 6.52 -17.00 -3.66
CA PRO A 147 6.65 -17.46 -2.27
C PRO A 147 6.16 -16.42 -1.23
N GLN A 148 5.56 -15.31 -1.67
CA GLN A 148 5.06 -14.26 -0.76
C GLN A 148 4.08 -14.84 0.26
N TYR A 149 4.23 -14.40 1.51
CA TYR A 149 3.38 -14.74 2.65
C TYR A 149 3.44 -16.19 3.15
N ILE A 150 4.37 -17.02 2.65
CA ILE A 150 4.59 -18.36 3.23
C ILE A 150 5.36 -18.22 4.54
N GLN A 151 4.71 -18.58 5.65
CA GLN A 151 5.36 -18.57 6.96
C GLN A 151 6.44 -19.63 7.05
N LEU A 152 7.56 -19.30 7.70
CA LEU A 152 8.67 -20.23 7.85
C LEU A 152 8.31 -21.25 8.93
N ARG A 153 8.20 -22.51 8.53
CA ARG A 153 7.91 -23.61 9.47
C ARG A 153 8.76 -24.82 9.16
N GLY A 154 9.39 -25.38 10.19
CA GLY A 154 10.11 -26.65 10.09
C GLY A 154 9.21 -27.82 10.44
N VAL A 155 9.14 -28.83 9.58
CA VAL A 155 8.49 -30.10 9.92
C VAL A 155 9.37 -30.83 10.92
N GLU A 156 8.83 -31.21 12.07
CA GLU A 156 9.56 -32.05 13.01
C GLU A 156 9.66 -33.48 12.45
N PRO A 157 10.87 -34.08 12.40
CA PRO A 157 11.02 -35.45 11.94
C PRO A 157 10.50 -36.40 13.02
N VAL A 158 9.23 -36.81 12.96
CA VAL A 158 8.67 -37.84 13.85
C VAL A 158 7.73 -38.78 13.09
N SER A 159 7.86 -40.07 13.39
CA SER A 159 7.18 -41.23 12.81
C SER A 159 5.74 -40.96 12.37
N LEU A 160 5.41 -41.31 11.12
CA LEU A 160 4.06 -41.43 10.56
C LEU A 160 3.23 -42.54 11.26
N GLY A 161 3.14 -42.49 12.59
CA GLY A 161 2.52 -43.49 13.44
C GLY A 161 1.61 -42.82 14.48
N GLN A 162 0.32 -43.18 14.39
CA GLN A 162 -0.83 -42.69 15.16
C GLN A 162 -1.41 -41.32 14.72
N ALA A 163 -1.60 -41.10 13.42
CA ALA A 163 -2.81 -40.37 13.02
C ALA A 163 -4.01 -41.19 13.53
N SER A 164 -4.94 -40.57 14.26
CA SER A 164 -6.12 -41.27 14.75
C SER A 164 -7.08 -41.48 13.59
N SER A 165 -6.98 -42.63 12.92
CA SER A 165 -7.84 -43.01 11.79
C SER A 165 -9.32 -43.11 12.14
N ASP A 166 -9.65 -43.06 13.43
CA ASP A 166 -10.97 -43.37 13.99
C ASP A 166 -11.70 -42.12 14.55
N VAL A 167 -11.15 -40.91 14.37
CA VAL A 167 -11.85 -39.68 14.81
C VAL A 167 -12.95 -39.35 13.81
N ALA A 168 -14.21 -39.39 14.28
CA ALA A 168 -15.35 -38.99 13.47
C ALA A 168 -15.25 -37.51 13.07
N ALA A 169 -15.58 -37.22 11.81
CA ALA A 169 -15.72 -35.85 11.34
C ALA A 169 -16.95 -35.20 12.00
N GLU A 170 -16.75 -34.04 12.62
CA GLU A 170 -17.83 -33.19 13.11
C GLU A 170 -18.27 -32.27 11.97
N CYS A 171 -19.54 -32.35 11.59
CA CYS A 171 -20.12 -31.52 10.53
C CYS A 171 -21.09 -30.50 11.13
N LEU A 172 -20.89 -29.22 10.84
CA LEU A 172 -21.73 -28.11 11.28
C LEU A 172 -22.13 -27.24 10.07
N SER A 173 -23.20 -26.46 10.20
CA SER A 173 -23.62 -25.47 9.19
C SER A 173 -23.17 -24.04 9.53
N GLU A 174 -22.67 -23.84 10.75
CA GLU A 174 -22.28 -22.53 11.28
C GLU A 174 -20.95 -22.61 12.03
N LEU A 175 -20.23 -21.49 12.06
CA LEU A 175 -19.02 -21.32 12.86
C LEU A 175 -19.38 -21.22 14.35
N ASP A 176 -19.08 -22.28 15.09
CA ASP A 176 -19.06 -22.25 16.56
C ASP A 176 -17.83 -21.49 17.11
N GLU A 177 -17.75 -21.32 18.42
CA GLU A 177 -16.64 -20.60 19.05
C GLU A 177 -15.27 -21.28 18.86
N ALA A 178 -15.24 -22.62 18.74
CA ALA A 178 -14.00 -23.35 18.49
C ALA A 178 -13.47 -23.13 17.07
N ALA A 179 -14.35 -23.11 16.06
CA ALA A 179 -14.01 -22.78 14.69
C ALA A 179 -13.51 -21.34 14.58
N LYS A 180 -14.22 -20.39 15.21
CA LYS A 180 -13.80 -18.99 15.25
C LYS A 180 -12.42 -18.84 15.88
N ALA A 181 -12.17 -19.48 17.02
CA ALA A 181 -10.87 -19.44 17.68
C ALA A 181 -9.74 -20.01 16.81
N ALA A 182 -9.99 -21.11 16.07
CA ALA A 182 -9.01 -21.67 15.15
C ALA A 182 -8.69 -20.71 13.99
N ILE A 183 -9.72 -20.13 13.37
CA ILE A 183 -9.58 -19.17 12.26
C ILE A 183 -8.86 -17.89 12.73
N SER A 184 -9.20 -17.34 13.89
CA SER A 184 -8.57 -16.13 14.42
C SER A 184 -7.09 -16.32 14.78
N LYS A 185 -6.66 -17.54 15.12
CA LYS A 185 -5.24 -17.84 15.37
C LYS A 185 -4.44 -18.11 14.08
N ALA A 186 -5.12 -18.45 12.99
CA ALA A 186 -4.48 -18.84 11.75
C ALA A 186 -3.68 -17.68 11.14
N ASP A 187 -2.43 -17.98 10.79
CA ASP A 187 -1.58 -17.13 9.94
C ASP A 187 -1.55 -17.61 8.48
N THR A 188 -2.16 -18.78 8.22
CA THR A 188 -2.13 -19.53 6.98
C THR A 188 -3.43 -20.32 6.82
N PHE A 189 -3.97 -20.35 5.60
CA PHE A 189 -4.98 -21.33 5.19
C PHE A 189 -4.80 -21.70 3.72
N PHE A 190 -5.45 -22.79 3.31
CA PHE A 190 -5.52 -23.21 1.92
C PHE A 190 -6.92 -23.02 1.37
N ILE A 191 -7.05 -22.58 0.12
CA ILE A 191 -8.33 -22.33 -0.54
C ILE A 191 -8.41 -23.15 -1.82
N ALA A 192 -9.49 -23.92 -1.96
CA ALA A 192 -9.92 -24.53 -3.21
C ALA A 192 -11.04 -23.69 -3.83
N SER A 193 -10.96 -23.50 -5.14
CA SER A 193 -12.01 -22.88 -5.95
C SER A 193 -11.99 -23.51 -7.34
N TYR A 194 -13.05 -23.33 -8.12
CA TYR A 194 -13.11 -23.89 -9.47
C TYR A 194 -13.96 -23.04 -10.40
N VAL A 195 -13.79 -23.25 -11.70
CA VAL A 195 -14.65 -22.73 -12.74
C VAL A 195 -14.99 -23.83 -13.73
N ASP A 196 -16.21 -23.82 -14.26
CA ASP A 196 -16.60 -24.64 -15.40
C ASP A 196 -16.41 -23.78 -16.67
N LEU A 197 -15.39 -24.12 -17.46
CA LEU A 197 -15.00 -23.32 -18.62
C LEU A 197 -16.11 -23.32 -19.67
N ASP A 198 -16.44 -22.15 -20.20
CA ASP A 198 -17.57 -21.95 -21.13
C ASP A 198 -18.93 -22.47 -20.59
N GLY A 199 -19.05 -22.64 -19.28
CA GLY A 199 -20.23 -23.21 -18.62
C GLY A 199 -20.35 -24.73 -18.77
N ASP A 200 -19.31 -25.43 -19.22
CA ASP A 200 -19.27 -26.88 -19.39
C ASP A 200 -18.61 -27.56 -18.20
N GLU A 201 -19.38 -28.32 -17.43
CA GLU A 201 -18.89 -29.10 -16.27
C GLU A 201 -17.82 -30.13 -16.65
N SER A 202 -17.80 -30.62 -17.89
CA SER A 202 -16.76 -31.54 -18.37
C SER A 202 -15.41 -30.84 -18.56
N LEU A 203 -15.41 -29.51 -18.66
CA LEU A 203 -14.22 -28.66 -18.75
C LEU A 203 -13.92 -27.96 -17.42
N ARG A 204 -14.35 -28.55 -16.30
CA ARG A 204 -14.06 -28.06 -14.96
C ARG A 204 -12.56 -27.89 -14.73
N SER A 205 -12.18 -26.70 -14.25
CA SER A 205 -10.81 -26.36 -13.84
C SER A 205 -10.80 -26.05 -12.35
N VAL A 206 -10.10 -26.87 -11.57
CA VAL A 206 -9.99 -26.73 -10.11
C VAL A 206 -8.64 -26.15 -9.74
N ASP A 207 -8.64 -25.19 -8.82
CA ASP A 207 -7.46 -24.59 -8.22
C ASP A 207 -7.37 -24.91 -6.73
N VAL A 208 -6.15 -25.04 -6.22
CA VAL A 208 -5.88 -24.91 -4.78
C VAL A 208 -4.70 -23.99 -4.54
N SER A 209 -4.84 -23.12 -3.55
CA SER A 209 -3.92 -22.02 -3.26
C SER A 209 -3.60 -21.93 -1.78
N HIS A 210 -2.41 -21.44 -1.46
CA HIS A 210 -2.04 -21.01 -0.12
C HIS A 210 -2.30 -19.51 0.05
N ARG A 211 -2.92 -19.13 1.16
CA ARG A 211 -3.08 -17.74 1.63
C ARG A 211 -2.43 -17.60 2.99
N GLY A 212 -1.66 -16.53 3.18
CA GLY A 212 -0.97 -16.25 4.45
C GLY A 212 -0.94 -14.76 4.75
N GLY A 213 -0.85 -14.43 6.03
CA GLY A 213 -0.86 -13.08 6.57
C GLY A 213 -0.34 -13.06 8.00
N ASN A 214 -0.48 -11.93 8.70
CA ASN A 214 -0.32 -11.91 10.15
C ASN A 214 -1.43 -12.76 10.79
N SER A 215 -1.18 -13.38 11.95
CA SER A 215 -2.24 -14.10 12.68
C SER A 215 -3.46 -13.20 12.89
N GLY A 216 -4.65 -13.73 12.61
CA GLY A 216 -5.91 -12.96 12.73
C GLY A 216 -6.24 -12.07 11.53
N PHE A 217 -5.54 -12.22 10.39
CA PHE A 217 -5.87 -11.49 9.16
C PHE A 217 -7.24 -11.87 8.57
N VAL A 218 -7.84 -13.00 8.98
CA VAL A 218 -9.22 -13.35 8.62
C VAL A 218 -10.16 -12.75 9.68
N ARG A 219 -10.94 -11.73 9.29
CA ARG A 219 -11.99 -11.16 10.15
C ARG A 219 -13.22 -12.04 10.11
N ILE A 220 -13.88 -12.20 11.25
CA ILE A 220 -15.05 -13.08 11.39
C ILE A 220 -16.22 -12.25 11.90
N GLU A 221 -17.33 -12.26 11.18
CA GLU A 221 -18.58 -11.60 11.54
C GLU A 221 -19.74 -12.59 11.38
N GLY A 222 -20.15 -13.21 12.48
CA GLY A 222 -21.11 -14.33 12.44
C GLY A 222 -20.54 -15.51 11.65
N ASN A 223 -21.16 -15.81 10.50
CA ASN A 223 -20.73 -16.87 9.57
C ASN A 223 -19.94 -16.34 8.36
N VAL A 224 -19.60 -15.05 8.34
CA VAL A 224 -18.89 -14.40 7.24
C VAL A 224 -17.43 -14.23 7.61
N LEU A 225 -16.55 -14.77 6.78
CA LEU A 225 -15.12 -14.51 6.82
C LEU A 225 -14.80 -13.38 5.86
N THR A 226 -14.08 -12.34 6.29
CA THR A 226 -13.52 -11.30 5.40
C THR A 226 -12.00 -11.44 5.35
N ILE A 227 -11.45 -11.56 4.16
CA ILE A 227 -10.03 -11.80 3.93
C ILE A 227 -9.44 -10.69 3.04
N PRO A 228 -8.35 -10.03 3.47
CA PRO A 228 -7.60 -9.15 2.60
C PRO A 228 -6.77 -9.95 1.59
N ASP A 229 -6.80 -9.54 0.33
CA ASP A 229 -5.91 -10.05 -0.70
C ASP A 229 -4.78 -9.05 -0.93
N PHE A 230 -3.55 -9.55 -0.84
CA PHE A 230 -2.32 -8.77 -0.88
C PHE A 230 -1.61 -8.94 -2.22
N ALA A 231 -0.69 -8.01 -2.52
CA ALA A 231 0.15 -8.07 -3.73
C ALA A 231 0.75 -9.46 -3.95
N GLY A 232 0.51 -10.02 -5.13
CA GLY A 232 0.92 -11.37 -5.52
C GLY A 232 1.52 -11.41 -6.92
N ASN A 233 1.34 -12.55 -7.61
CA ASN A 233 1.82 -12.75 -8.99
C ASN A 233 0.85 -12.26 -10.06
N LEU A 234 -0.28 -11.66 -9.69
CA LEU A 234 -1.30 -11.13 -10.60
C LEU A 234 -1.94 -12.18 -11.54
N HIS A 235 -1.77 -13.49 -11.25
CA HIS A 235 -2.42 -14.55 -12.03
C HIS A 235 -3.92 -14.60 -11.78
N PHE A 236 -4.36 -14.24 -10.57
CA PHE A 236 -5.74 -14.28 -10.10
C PHE A 236 -6.43 -15.65 -10.15
N ASN A 237 -5.72 -16.79 -10.22
CA ASN A 237 -6.35 -18.11 -10.36
C ASN A 237 -7.50 -18.38 -9.38
N THR A 238 -7.32 -18.08 -8.09
CA THR A 238 -8.39 -18.27 -7.11
C THR A 238 -9.52 -17.25 -7.25
N LEU A 239 -9.18 -15.96 -7.39
CA LEU A 239 -10.18 -14.89 -7.41
C LEU A 239 -10.95 -14.84 -8.74
N GLY A 240 -10.30 -15.18 -9.85
CA GLY A 240 -10.93 -15.35 -11.15
C GLY A 240 -11.94 -16.49 -11.13
N ASN A 241 -11.60 -17.62 -10.48
CA ASN A 241 -12.58 -18.68 -10.20
C ASN A 241 -13.76 -18.14 -9.38
N CYS A 242 -13.49 -17.49 -8.23
CA CYS A 242 -14.53 -16.95 -7.35
C CYS A 242 -15.41 -15.86 -8.01
N LEU A 243 -14.87 -15.15 -9.01
CA LEU A 243 -15.61 -14.14 -9.77
C LEU A 243 -16.66 -14.78 -10.67
N LEU A 244 -16.32 -15.89 -11.34
CA LEU A 244 -17.23 -16.59 -12.26
C LEU A 244 -18.09 -17.64 -11.57
N ASN A 245 -17.59 -18.23 -10.49
CA ASN A 245 -18.25 -19.24 -9.69
C ASN A 245 -18.05 -18.90 -8.21
N PRO A 246 -19.05 -18.27 -7.55
CA PRO A 246 -18.91 -17.69 -6.22
C PRO A 246 -18.95 -18.77 -5.12
N ARG A 247 -18.07 -19.76 -5.19
CA ARG A 247 -17.91 -20.86 -4.23
C ARG A 247 -16.44 -21.09 -3.93
N ALA A 248 -16.12 -21.31 -2.66
CA ALA A 248 -14.79 -21.70 -2.24
C ALA A 248 -14.82 -22.60 -1.00
N GLY A 249 -13.78 -23.41 -0.87
CA GLY A 249 -13.52 -24.27 0.30
C GLY A 249 -12.19 -23.89 0.92
N LEU A 250 -12.16 -23.62 2.22
CA LEU A 250 -10.95 -23.30 2.96
C LEU A 250 -10.56 -24.45 3.87
N ALA A 251 -9.26 -24.66 4.06
CA ALA A 251 -8.70 -25.55 5.06
C ALA A 251 -7.74 -24.77 5.97
N PHE A 252 -8.09 -24.76 7.25
CA PHE A 252 -7.26 -24.26 8.35
C PHE A 252 -6.62 -25.45 9.05
N ILE A 253 -5.32 -25.34 9.31
CA ILE A 253 -4.53 -26.39 9.95
C ILE A 253 -3.96 -25.84 11.25
N ASP A 254 -4.22 -26.55 12.35
CA ASP A 254 -3.44 -26.35 13.56
C ASP A 254 -2.15 -27.18 13.42
N PHE A 255 -1.06 -26.48 13.17
CA PHE A 255 0.26 -27.06 12.92
C PHE A 255 0.87 -27.74 14.15
N GLU A 256 0.38 -27.44 15.36
CA GLU A 256 0.86 -27.98 16.64
C GLU A 256 0.05 -29.20 17.09
N THR A 257 -1.27 -29.18 16.87
CA THR A 257 -2.15 -30.29 17.29
C THR A 257 -2.44 -31.29 16.18
N GLY A 258 -2.26 -30.89 14.91
CA GLY A 258 -2.66 -31.68 13.74
C GLY A 258 -4.17 -31.65 13.47
N ASP A 259 -4.90 -30.73 14.09
CA ASP A 259 -6.33 -30.52 13.82
C ASP A 259 -6.53 -29.89 12.44
N MET A 260 -7.61 -30.29 11.77
CA MET A 260 -8.03 -29.70 10.51
C MET A 260 -9.47 -29.19 10.62
N LEU A 261 -9.64 -27.92 10.27
CA LEU A 261 -10.94 -27.28 10.12
C LEU A 261 -11.12 -26.91 8.65
N GLN A 262 -12.07 -27.56 7.99
CA GLN A 262 -12.46 -27.26 6.62
C GLN A 262 -13.78 -26.51 6.64
N VAL A 263 -13.91 -25.46 5.83
CA VAL A 263 -15.16 -24.73 5.65
C VAL A 263 -15.44 -24.56 4.17
N SER A 264 -16.69 -24.58 3.75
CA SER A 264 -17.09 -24.27 2.38
C SER A 264 -18.31 -23.36 2.38
N GLY A 265 -18.44 -22.56 1.32
CA GLY A 265 -19.52 -21.60 1.22
C GLY A 265 -19.42 -20.69 0.01
N ARG A 266 -20.14 -19.57 0.07
CA ARG A 266 -20.27 -18.62 -1.03
C ARG A 266 -19.34 -17.43 -0.90
N THR A 267 -18.72 -17.03 -2.00
CA THR A 267 -17.74 -15.93 -2.02
C THR A 267 -18.28 -14.66 -2.66
N GLU A 268 -17.82 -13.51 -2.18
CA GLU A 268 -18.01 -12.20 -2.82
C GLU A 268 -16.68 -11.47 -2.90
N ILE A 269 -16.40 -10.77 -3.99
CA ILE A 269 -15.17 -10.00 -4.19
C ILE A 269 -15.48 -8.52 -4.05
N VAL A 270 -14.76 -7.84 -3.16
CA VAL A 270 -14.86 -6.41 -2.90
C VAL A 270 -13.63 -5.73 -3.46
N LEU A 271 -13.80 -5.03 -4.59
CA LEU A 271 -12.70 -4.40 -5.33
C LEU A 271 -12.45 -2.95 -4.91
N GLU A 272 -13.45 -2.31 -4.32
CA GLU A 272 -13.39 -0.90 -3.90
C GLU A 272 -14.08 -0.73 -2.55
N GLY A 273 -13.62 0.24 -1.77
CA GLY A 273 -14.25 0.57 -0.51
C GLY A 273 -13.27 1.11 0.54
N PRO A 274 -13.79 1.78 1.57
CA PRO A 274 -12.97 2.44 2.57
C PRO A 274 -12.13 1.43 3.38
N GLN A 275 -12.62 0.20 3.60
CA GLN A 275 -11.87 -0.83 4.34
C GLN A 275 -10.59 -1.28 3.63
N ILE A 276 -10.60 -1.39 2.29
CA ILE A 276 -9.43 -1.79 1.50
C ILE A 276 -8.29 -0.81 1.74
N ALA A 277 -8.55 0.47 1.48
CA ALA A 277 -7.51 1.47 1.63
C ALA A 277 -7.15 1.76 3.11
N ALA A 278 -7.94 1.30 4.09
CA ALA A 278 -7.56 1.36 5.51
C ALA A 278 -6.62 0.22 5.89
N PHE A 279 -6.78 -0.96 5.30
CA PHE A 279 -5.98 -2.13 5.62
C PHE A 279 -4.64 -2.06 4.89
N GLN A 280 -3.54 -1.91 5.63
CA GLN A 280 -2.21 -1.79 5.03
C GLN A 280 -1.86 -3.02 4.17
N GLY A 281 -1.54 -2.76 2.91
CA GLY A 281 -1.11 -3.75 1.93
C GLY A 281 -2.24 -4.52 1.24
N ALA A 282 -3.51 -4.34 1.65
CA ALA A 282 -4.65 -4.93 0.96
C ALA A 282 -4.91 -4.21 -0.36
N GLU A 283 -5.04 -4.98 -1.44
CA GLU A 283 -5.40 -4.45 -2.76
C GLU A 283 -6.90 -4.61 -3.06
N ARG A 284 -7.53 -5.53 -2.33
CA ARG A 284 -8.95 -5.86 -2.39
C ARG A 284 -9.32 -6.71 -1.17
N LEU A 285 -10.61 -6.87 -0.92
CA LEU A 285 -11.11 -7.84 0.04
C LEU A 285 -11.95 -8.89 -0.69
N TRP A 286 -12.13 -10.04 -0.08
CA TRP A 286 -13.16 -10.98 -0.48
C TRP A 286 -13.75 -11.62 0.77
N THR A 287 -15.00 -12.06 0.66
CA THR A 287 -15.71 -12.70 1.75
C THR A 287 -16.01 -14.15 1.43
N LEU A 288 -16.21 -14.94 2.48
CA LEU A 288 -16.83 -16.26 2.42
C LEU A 288 -17.95 -16.32 3.44
N THR A 289 -19.19 -16.41 2.98
CA THR A 289 -20.31 -16.83 3.83
C THR A 289 -20.26 -18.33 3.97
N VAL A 290 -19.85 -18.82 5.15
CA VAL A 290 -19.74 -20.24 5.45
C VAL A 290 -21.13 -20.89 5.38
N GLU A 291 -21.19 -22.10 4.82
CA GLU A 291 -22.41 -22.90 4.72
C GLU A 291 -22.22 -24.31 5.27
N GLN A 292 -20.99 -24.81 5.22
CA GLN A 292 -20.61 -26.10 5.77
C GLN A 292 -19.26 -26.01 6.47
N VAL A 293 -19.15 -26.71 7.58
CA VAL A 293 -17.95 -26.83 8.39
C VAL A 293 -17.71 -28.32 8.63
N VAL A 294 -16.48 -28.77 8.40
CA VAL A 294 -16.02 -30.12 8.72
C VAL A 294 -14.78 -30.00 9.62
N ARG A 295 -14.88 -30.48 10.86
CA ARG A 295 -13.79 -30.47 11.83
C ARG A 295 -13.31 -31.89 12.09
N ARG A 296 -12.00 -32.08 12.07
CA ARG A 296 -11.34 -33.36 12.37
C ARG A 296 -10.15 -33.11 13.28
N GLN A 297 -10.17 -33.67 14.49
CA GLN A 297 -9.14 -33.47 15.50
C GLN A 297 -7.99 -34.46 15.32
N ALA A 298 -6.75 -34.00 15.47
CA ALA A 298 -5.51 -34.76 15.39
C ALA A 298 -5.46 -35.71 14.17
N VAL A 299 -6.02 -35.27 13.05
CA VAL A 299 -6.13 -36.07 11.82
C VAL A 299 -4.81 -36.12 11.05
N LEU A 300 -3.97 -35.09 11.22
CA LEU A 300 -2.64 -35.02 10.65
C LEU A 300 -1.62 -35.64 11.62
N ALA A 301 -0.67 -36.42 11.09
CA ALA A 301 0.46 -36.96 11.83
C ALA A 301 1.64 -36.00 11.88
N LEU A 302 1.81 -35.14 10.87
CA LEU A 302 2.91 -34.18 10.83
C LEU A 302 2.69 -33.04 11.83
N ARG A 303 3.80 -32.51 12.36
CA ARG A 303 3.82 -31.31 13.20
C ARG A 303 4.84 -30.33 12.65
N TRP A 304 4.47 -29.05 12.69
CA TRP A 304 5.31 -27.99 12.16
C TRP A 304 5.62 -26.98 13.25
N ARG A 305 6.91 -26.82 13.54
CA ARG A 305 7.40 -25.78 14.43
C ARG A 305 7.45 -24.44 13.69
N PHE A 306 6.80 -23.42 14.24
CA PHE A 306 6.91 -22.06 13.74
C PHE A 306 8.34 -21.53 13.91
N GLU A 307 8.90 -20.94 12.85
CA GLU A 307 10.25 -20.39 12.87
C GLU A 307 10.30 -18.90 12.51
N GLY A 308 9.24 -18.34 11.91
CA GLY A 308 9.13 -16.90 11.71
C GLY A 308 8.17 -16.50 10.59
N PHE A 309 7.65 -15.28 10.70
CA PHE A 309 6.78 -14.72 9.68
C PHE A 309 7.52 -14.47 8.35
N SER A 310 6.79 -14.54 7.26
CA SER A 310 7.20 -14.00 5.97
C SER A 310 7.47 -12.49 6.11
N PRO A 311 8.59 -11.97 5.58
CA PRO A 311 8.84 -10.53 5.53
C PRO A 311 7.67 -9.76 4.91
N ASN A 312 7.04 -10.31 3.86
CA ASN A 312 5.87 -9.69 3.24
C ASN A 312 4.64 -9.67 4.17
N SER A 313 4.46 -10.64 5.08
CA SER A 313 3.34 -10.60 6.04
C SER A 313 3.57 -9.52 7.10
N LEU A 314 4.81 -9.33 7.55
CA LEU A 314 5.16 -8.27 8.50
C LEU A 314 4.97 -6.86 7.95
N MET A 315 4.86 -6.72 6.62
CA MET A 315 4.54 -5.45 5.97
C MET A 315 3.04 -5.14 5.96
N THR A 316 2.16 -6.13 6.17
CA THR A 316 0.72 -5.92 6.13
C THR A 316 0.18 -5.46 7.49
N GLY A 317 -1.00 -4.83 7.45
CA GLY A 317 -1.67 -4.34 8.65
C GLY A 317 -2.51 -5.40 9.36
N SER A 318 -3.33 -4.91 10.28
CA SER A 318 -4.34 -5.67 11.01
C SER A 318 -5.71 -4.98 10.91
N TRP A 319 -6.77 -5.71 11.24
CA TRP A 319 -8.13 -5.16 11.28
C TRP A 319 -8.29 -4.07 12.34
N GLU A 320 -7.63 -4.20 13.49
CA GLU A 320 -7.59 -3.16 14.54
C GLU A 320 -6.99 -1.85 14.01
N GLN A 321 -5.86 -1.93 13.29
CA GLN A 321 -5.26 -0.75 12.65
C GLN A 321 -6.15 -0.16 11.56
N ALA A 322 -6.83 -1.00 10.78
CA ALA A 322 -7.76 -0.57 9.73
C ALA A 322 -8.98 0.17 10.32
N GLU A 323 -9.57 -0.35 11.39
CA GLU A 323 -10.67 0.27 12.13
C GLU A 323 -10.23 1.59 12.78
N GLY A 324 -9.07 1.59 13.43
CA GLY A 324 -8.47 2.80 14.00
C GLY A 324 -8.25 3.88 12.94
N ARG A 325 -7.78 3.51 11.73
CA ARG A 325 -7.63 4.43 10.58
C ARG A 325 -8.98 4.99 10.11
N LEU A 326 -10.01 4.16 10.00
CA LEU A 326 -11.35 4.61 9.60
C LEU A 326 -11.94 5.60 10.60
N GLN A 327 -11.82 5.30 11.89
CA GLN A 327 -12.23 6.20 12.97
C GLN A 327 -11.44 7.51 12.90
N ALA A 328 -10.12 7.44 12.72
CA ALA A 328 -9.27 8.60 12.56
C ALA A 328 -9.66 9.46 11.35
N ASP A 329 -9.99 8.85 10.21
CA ASP A 329 -10.41 9.53 8.99
C ASP A 329 -11.76 10.26 9.18
N SER A 330 -12.69 9.68 9.96
CA SER A 330 -13.96 10.36 10.33
C SER A 330 -13.77 11.62 11.19
N LEU A 331 -12.59 11.76 11.82
CA LEU A 331 -12.21 12.87 12.69
C LEU A 331 -11.21 13.83 12.00
N ARG A 332 -11.05 13.72 10.66
CA ARG A 332 -10.00 14.41 9.87
C ARG A 332 -9.91 15.92 10.08
N ASP A 333 -11.05 16.59 10.24
CA ASP A 333 -11.12 18.05 10.41
C ASP A 333 -11.05 18.50 11.88
N GLN A 334 -11.02 17.56 12.82
CA GLN A 334 -10.96 17.87 14.26
C GLN A 334 -9.52 17.99 14.74
N TRP A 335 -9.31 18.87 15.72
CA TRP A 335 -8.04 18.94 16.45
C TRP A 335 -7.95 17.77 17.43
N ARG A 336 -7.07 16.82 17.14
CA ARG A 336 -6.90 15.59 17.91
C ARG A 336 -5.62 15.64 18.73
N PRO A 337 -5.62 15.13 19.97
CA PRO A 337 -4.43 15.09 20.80
C PRO A 337 -3.48 14.00 20.31
N LEU A 338 -2.23 14.41 20.05
CA LEU A 338 -1.11 13.54 19.73
C LEU A 338 -0.08 13.61 20.85
N ARG A 339 0.39 12.46 21.32
CA ARG A 339 1.42 12.36 22.36
C ARG A 339 2.79 12.29 21.73
N VAL A 340 3.73 13.09 22.22
CA VAL A 340 5.15 12.98 21.86
C VAL A 340 5.71 11.71 22.50
N THR A 341 6.12 10.74 21.70
CA THR A 341 6.66 9.46 22.19
C THR A 341 8.17 9.39 22.11
N ARG A 342 8.78 10.15 21.20
CA ARG A 342 10.23 10.19 21.01
C ARG A 342 10.68 11.53 20.43
N ILE A 343 11.89 11.95 20.80
CA ILE A 343 12.55 13.15 20.28
C ILE A 343 13.98 12.76 19.87
N VAL A 344 14.44 13.22 18.70
CA VAL A 344 15.80 12.96 18.18
C VAL A 344 16.40 14.24 17.61
N ASP A 345 17.65 14.54 17.97
CA ASP A 345 18.45 15.57 17.31
C ASP A 345 19.02 15.00 16.00
N GLU A 346 18.46 15.46 14.88
CA GLU A 346 18.86 14.98 13.55
C GLU A 346 20.07 15.74 13.02
N SER A 347 20.22 17.01 13.42
CA SER A 347 21.39 17.85 13.14
C SER A 347 21.49 18.97 14.19
N SER A 348 22.49 19.85 14.07
CA SER A 348 22.63 21.04 14.93
C SER A 348 21.44 22.01 14.86
N THR A 349 20.58 21.89 13.83
CA THR A 349 19.44 22.80 13.63
C THR A 349 18.10 22.10 13.51
N ILE A 350 18.06 20.77 13.32
CA ILE A 350 16.83 19.99 13.08
C ILE A 350 16.63 18.98 14.20
N ARG A 351 15.41 18.94 14.73
CA ARG A 351 14.96 17.97 15.73
C ARG A 351 13.68 17.27 15.27
N SER A 352 13.64 15.95 15.34
CA SER A 352 12.47 15.13 15.05
C SER A 352 11.62 14.89 16.29
N PHE A 353 10.30 14.95 16.12
CA PHE A 353 9.30 14.63 17.13
C PHE A 353 8.40 13.53 16.57
N TYR A 354 8.28 12.45 17.33
CA TYR A 354 7.47 11.29 16.99
C TYR A 354 6.18 11.32 17.79
N PHE A 355 5.08 10.98 17.15
CA PHE A 355 3.77 11.05 17.75
C PHE A 355 2.93 9.80 17.56
N GLU A 356 2.13 9.53 18.58
CA GLU A 356 1.04 8.56 18.55
C GLU A 356 -0.28 9.26 18.97
N PRO A 357 -1.43 8.83 18.44
CA PRO A 357 -2.72 9.34 18.89
C PRO A 357 -2.95 9.08 20.38
N ALA A 358 -3.49 10.07 21.09
CA ALA A 358 -3.81 9.97 22.52
C ALA A 358 -5.31 9.82 22.81
N ASP A 359 -6.15 9.75 21.77
CA ASP A 359 -7.61 9.68 21.85
C ASP A 359 -8.19 8.28 21.56
N GLY A 360 -7.33 7.27 21.40
CA GLY A 360 -7.73 5.89 21.11
C GLY A 360 -8.16 5.64 19.66
N ALA A 361 -8.33 6.70 18.85
CA ALA A 361 -8.46 6.54 17.41
C ALA A 361 -7.08 6.32 16.79
N GLY A 362 -7.03 5.67 15.62
CA GLY A 362 -5.76 5.37 14.95
C GLY A 362 -5.09 6.58 14.30
N VAL A 363 -4.06 6.30 13.50
CA VAL A 363 -3.39 7.27 12.63
C VAL A 363 -4.24 7.40 11.35
N PRO A 364 -4.71 8.60 10.96
CA PRO A 364 -5.49 8.77 9.74
C PRO A 364 -4.64 8.52 8.49
N ARG A 365 -5.29 8.21 7.37
CA ARG A 365 -4.59 8.02 6.10
C ARG A 365 -3.95 9.31 5.60
N PHE A 366 -2.79 9.15 4.99
CA PHE A 366 -2.08 10.22 4.31
C PHE A 366 -1.20 9.65 3.19
N GLU A 367 -0.73 10.54 2.32
CA GLU A 367 0.20 10.23 1.25
C GLU A 367 1.59 10.79 1.55
N ALA A 368 2.63 10.08 1.12
CA ALA A 368 4.00 10.46 1.39
C ALA A 368 4.35 11.80 0.75
N GLY A 369 4.75 12.76 1.59
CA GLY A 369 4.99 14.16 1.22
C GLY A 369 3.98 15.17 1.77
N GLN A 370 2.83 14.71 2.28
CA GLN A 370 1.86 15.57 2.97
C GLN A 370 2.41 16.18 4.26
N HIS A 371 1.77 17.26 4.72
CA HIS A 371 2.08 17.96 5.97
C HIS A 371 0.99 17.82 7.03
N LEU A 372 1.42 17.89 8.29
CA LEU A 372 0.58 17.85 9.47
C LEU A 372 0.34 19.28 9.98
N PRO A 373 -0.91 19.78 10.00
CA PRO A 373 -1.27 21.00 10.71
C PRO A 373 -1.26 20.75 12.22
N VAL A 374 -0.43 21.49 12.96
CA VAL A 374 -0.27 21.37 14.41
C VAL A 374 -0.59 22.70 15.08
N ARG A 375 -1.36 22.64 16.17
CA ARG A 375 -1.80 23.79 16.96
C ARG A 375 -1.03 23.85 18.27
N PHE A 376 -0.51 25.05 18.59
CA PHE A 376 0.30 25.32 19.76
C PHE A 376 -0.27 26.45 20.60
N CYS A 377 -0.41 26.21 21.90
CA CYS A 377 -0.76 27.22 22.90
C CYS A 377 0.50 27.55 23.71
N LEU A 378 1.24 28.59 23.31
CA LEU A 378 2.55 28.90 23.89
C LEU A 378 2.48 29.49 25.32
N ALA A 379 1.35 30.09 25.68
CA ALA A 379 1.07 30.59 27.03
C ALA A 379 -0.44 30.56 27.31
N GLN A 380 -0.83 30.45 28.58
CA GLN A 380 -2.24 30.54 28.99
C GLN A 380 -2.84 31.88 28.58
N GLY A 381 -4.02 31.84 27.95
CA GLY A 381 -4.76 33.03 27.51
C GLY A 381 -4.31 33.64 26.18
N GLN A 382 -3.27 33.12 25.53
CA GLN A 382 -2.91 33.52 24.16
C GLN A 382 -3.71 32.74 23.12
N ALA A 383 -3.99 33.39 21.98
CA ALA A 383 -4.59 32.71 20.84
C ALA A 383 -3.64 31.61 20.33
N PRO A 384 -4.18 30.42 19.99
CA PRO A 384 -3.36 29.32 19.49
C PRO A 384 -2.70 29.69 18.16
N LEU A 385 -1.46 29.25 17.99
CA LEU A 385 -0.74 29.36 16.73
C LEU A 385 -0.79 28.03 15.99
N VAL A 386 -1.19 28.06 14.71
CA VAL A 386 -1.14 26.90 13.83
C VAL A 386 0.11 26.95 12.97
N ARG A 387 0.82 25.83 12.86
CA ARG A 387 1.95 25.64 11.93
C ARG A 387 1.79 24.31 11.21
N THR A 388 2.27 24.25 9.97
CA THR A 388 2.28 23.02 9.19
C THR A 388 3.71 22.49 9.09
N TYR A 389 3.89 21.20 9.32
CA TYR A 389 5.18 20.52 9.16
C TYR A 389 4.99 19.31 8.26
N SER A 390 5.80 19.18 7.20
CA SER A 390 5.79 17.97 6.38
C SER A 390 6.02 16.74 7.27
N LEU A 391 5.23 15.69 7.03
CA LEU A 391 5.50 14.40 7.64
C LEU A 391 6.78 13.87 7.02
N SER A 392 7.70 13.50 7.89
CA SER A 392 8.98 12.86 7.53
C SER A 392 8.94 11.35 7.76
N SER A 393 7.86 10.82 8.34
CA SER A 393 7.50 9.40 8.29
C SER A 393 6.71 9.08 7.02
N ALA A 394 6.70 7.83 6.61
CA ALA A 394 5.91 7.34 5.48
C ALA A 394 4.49 6.90 5.93
N PRO A 395 3.51 6.85 5.02
CA PRO A 395 2.18 6.26 5.26
C PRO A 395 2.23 4.82 5.78
N SER A 396 3.26 4.07 5.39
CA SER A 396 3.53 2.71 5.84
C SER A 396 4.11 2.60 7.26
N ASP A 397 4.53 3.72 7.88
CA ASP A 397 4.97 3.75 9.27
C ASP A 397 3.76 3.79 10.24
N SER A 398 3.91 3.22 11.44
CA SER A 398 2.83 3.18 12.45
C SER A 398 2.73 4.45 13.32
N PHE A 399 3.48 5.50 12.98
CA PHE A 399 3.60 6.73 13.75
C PHE A 399 3.69 7.96 12.85
N PHE A 400 3.42 9.14 13.42
CA PHE A 400 3.77 10.40 12.78
C PHE A 400 5.15 10.87 13.20
N ARG A 401 5.92 11.40 12.25
CA ARG A 401 7.15 12.13 12.54
C ARG A 401 7.15 13.47 11.83
N ILE A 402 7.35 14.55 12.58
CA ILE A 402 7.73 15.85 12.00
C ILE A 402 9.18 16.13 12.37
N SER A 403 9.93 16.78 11.48
CA SER A 403 11.29 17.22 11.78
C SER A 403 11.40 18.72 11.57
N VAL A 404 11.73 19.41 12.66
CA VAL A 404 11.56 20.85 12.79
C VAL A 404 12.93 21.52 12.83
N LYS A 405 13.20 22.39 11.87
CA LYS A 405 14.33 23.32 11.93
C LYS A 405 14.04 24.44 12.94
N ARG A 406 15.01 24.78 13.79
CA ARG A 406 14.92 25.92 14.70
C ARG A 406 14.98 27.24 13.93
N ASP A 407 13.82 27.84 13.70
CA ASP A 407 13.67 29.06 12.90
C ASP A 407 12.34 29.78 13.25
N GLY A 408 12.38 30.63 14.29
CA GLY A 408 11.21 31.36 14.79
C GLY A 408 10.61 30.87 16.12
N LEU A 409 9.45 31.45 16.48
CA LEU A 409 8.87 31.32 17.83
C LEU A 409 8.41 29.89 18.16
N VAL A 410 7.56 29.28 17.31
CA VAL A 410 6.99 27.94 17.55
C VAL A 410 8.07 26.86 17.46
N SER A 411 8.98 26.95 16.49
CA SER A 411 10.09 26.01 16.34
C SER A 411 11.08 26.11 17.51
N SER A 412 11.34 27.29 18.05
CA SER A 412 12.13 27.44 19.28
C SER A 412 11.41 26.82 20.50
N HIS A 413 10.09 27.00 20.63
CA HIS A 413 9.32 26.35 21.69
C HIS A 413 9.39 24.82 21.60
N LEU A 414 9.23 24.25 20.41
CA LEU A 414 9.40 22.82 20.17
C LEU A 414 10.79 22.34 20.62
N HIS A 415 11.85 23.07 20.28
CA HIS A 415 13.22 22.70 20.65
C HIS A 415 13.51 22.85 22.15
N ASP A 416 13.00 23.91 22.78
CA ASP A 416 13.41 24.27 24.15
C ASP A 416 12.49 23.70 25.24
N ARG A 417 11.22 23.42 24.91
CA ARG A 417 10.17 23.18 25.92
C ARG A 417 9.45 21.85 25.78
N VAL A 418 9.24 21.35 24.56
CA VAL A 418 8.49 20.11 24.35
C VAL A 418 9.30 18.90 24.76
N GLN A 419 8.69 18.00 25.52
CA GLN A 419 9.29 16.78 26.06
C GLN A 419 8.48 15.53 25.67
N VAL A 420 9.10 14.37 25.79
CA VAL A 420 8.40 13.09 25.66
C VAL A 420 7.31 13.01 26.72
N GLY A 421 6.10 12.62 26.30
CA GLY A 421 4.89 12.58 27.12
C GLY A 421 3.94 13.74 26.90
N ASP A 422 4.43 14.88 26.40
CA ASP A 422 3.60 16.06 26.12
C ASP A 422 2.54 15.77 25.06
N LEU A 423 1.43 16.51 25.15
CA LEU A 423 0.37 16.49 24.15
C LEU A 423 0.46 17.73 23.26
N VAL A 424 0.37 17.50 21.95
CA VAL A 424 0.13 18.54 20.94
C VAL A 424 -1.18 18.24 20.24
N GLU A 425 -1.81 19.24 19.66
CA GLU A 425 -3.04 19.03 18.88
C GLU A 425 -2.74 19.11 17.39
N ALA A 426 -3.26 18.17 16.62
CA ALA A 426 -3.11 18.17 15.17
C ALA A 426 -4.42 17.83 14.47
N ARG A 427 -4.59 18.36 13.25
CA ARG A 427 -5.58 17.83 12.29
C ARG A 427 -4.93 16.75 11.44
N ALA A 428 -5.72 15.96 10.75
CA ALA A 428 -5.17 14.95 9.85
C ALA A 428 -4.32 15.58 8.73
N PRO A 429 -3.40 14.81 8.12
CA PRO A 429 -2.48 15.34 7.11
C PRO A 429 -3.18 15.91 5.88
N GLN A 430 -2.54 16.90 5.28
CA GLN A 430 -3.03 17.67 4.13
C GLN A 430 -1.88 17.94 3.15
N GLY A 431 -2.22 18.42 1.95
CA GLY A 431 -1.24 18.78 0.93
C GLY A 431 -1.28 17.85 -0.27
N ARG A 432 -0.68 18.31 -1.37
CA ARG A 432 -0.70 17.64 -2.69
C ARG A 432 0.69 17.40 -3.27
N PHE A 433 1.73 17.75 -2.51
CA PHE A 433 3.11 17.42 -2.87
C PHE A 433 3.37 15.96 -2.48
N THR A 434 2.88 15.02 -3.30
CA THR A 434 2.89 13.59 -2.99
C THR A 434 3.54 12.77 -4.10
N VAL A 435 4.13 11.63 -3.72
CA VAL A 435 4.78 10.72 -4.67
C VAL A 435 3.87 9.56 -5.04
N GLN A 436 3.85 9.22 -6.33
CA GLN A 436 3.35 7.92 -6.79
C GLN A 436 4.48 6.88 -6.66
N ALA A 437 4.43 6.08 -5.60
CA ALA A 437 5.52 5.19 -5.22
C ALA A 437 5.72 4.01 -6.18
N ASP A 438 4.67 3.58 -6.87
CA ASP A 438 4.62 2.46 -7.80
C ASP A 438 4.76 2.87 -9.28
N GLU A 439 5.03 4.13 -9.59
CA GLU A 439 5.30 4.55 -10.97
C GLU A 439 6.57 3.88 -11.53
N TYR A 440 6.60 3.61 -12.83
CA TYR A 440 7.75 3.02 -13.53
C TYR A 440 8.86 4.04 -13.82
N ARG A 441 8.48 5.28 -14.17
CA ARG A 441 9.42 6.34 -14.50
C ARG A 441 10.34 6.63 -13.31
N PRO A 442 11.68 6.66 -13.47
CA PRO A 442 12.56 6.89 -12.35
C PRO A 442 12.36 8.24 -11.64
N LEU A 443 12.74 8.31 -10.37
CA LEU A 443 12.43 9.41 -9.46
C LEU A 443 13.70 10.18 -9.06
N VAL A 444 13.64 11.51 -9.07
CA VAL A 444 14.72 12.39 -8.59
C VAL A 444 14.20 13.29 -7.48
N LEU A 445 14.68 13.07 -6.26
CA LEU A 445 14.31 13.80 -5.06
C LEU A 445 15.44 14.80 -4.71
N LEU A 446 15.18 16.11 -4.84
CA LEU A 446 16.15 17.18 -4.63
C LEU A 446 15.80 18.02 -3.38
N ALA A 447 16.54 17.79 -2.30
CA ALA A 447 16.35 18.44 -1.02
C ALA A 447 17.43 19.48 -0.71
N ALA A 448 17.02 20.60 -0.12
CA ALA A 448 17.93 21.57 0.49
C ALA A 448 17.52 21.91 1.93
N GLY A 449 18.44 21.72 2.87
CA GLY A 449 18.22 21.95 4.30
C GLY A 449 17.06 21.11 4.83
N VAL A 450 16.14 21.76 5.56
CA VAL A 450 14.96 21.10 6.12
C VAL A 450 13.97 20.62 5.05
N GLY A 451 14.08 21.06 3.79
CA GLY A 451 13.31 20.54 2.65
C GLY A 451 13.46 19.02 2.42
N VAL A 452 14.40 18.38 3.10
CA VAL A 452 14.55 16.92 3.13
C VAL A 452 13.31 16.19 3.69
N THR A 453 12.50 16.83 4.54
CA THR A 453 11.44 16.15 5.29
C THR A 453 10.35 15.47 4.43
N PRO A 454 9.65 16.15 3.49
CA PRO A 454 8.68 15.46 2.64
C PRO A 454 9.36 14.45 1.72
N LEU A 455 10.57 14.73 1.25
CA LEU A 455 11.27 13.83 0.32
C LEU A 455 11.73 12.54 1.02
N LEU A 456 12.06 12.61 2.31
CA LEU A 456 12.40 11.44 3.12
C LEU A 456 11.17 10.54 3.33
N SER A 457 9.99 11.15 3.55
CA SER A 457 8.72 10.41 3.57
C SER A 457 8.47 9.70 2.23
N MET A 458 8.67 10.41 1.10
CA MET A 458 8.55 9.84 -0.24
C MET A 458 9.51 8.67 -0.47
N LEU A 459 10.79 8.82 -0.09
CA LEU A 459 11.80 7.77 -0.25
C LEU A 459 11.45 6.51 0.56
N ARG A 460 11.02 6.68 1.82
CA ARG A 460 10.61 5.58 2.68
C ARG A 460 9.42 4.80 2.07
N GLU A 461 8.44 5.52 1.53
CA GLU A 461 7.27 4.90 0.89
C GLU A 461 7.63 4.18 -0.42
N VAL A 462 8.48 4.77 -1.26
CA VAL A 462 8.98 4.11 -2.49
C VAL A 462 9.69 2.79 -2.19
N ILE A 463 10.46 2.74 -1.10
CA ILE A 463 11.15 1.51 -0.68
C ILE A 463 10.13 0.48 -0.17
N TYR A 464 9.19 0.89 0.68
CA TYR A 464 8.14 0.02 1.20
C TYR A 464 7.30 -0.59 0.08
N GLU A 465 6.75 0.24 -0.81
CA GLU A 465 5.94 -0.21 -1.93
C GLU A 465 6.75 -1.09 -2.88
N GLY A 466 8.00 -0.72 -3.15
CA GLY A 466 8.91 -1.51 -3.97
C GLY A 466 9.14 -2.93 -3.45
N GLU A 467 9.23 -3.12 -2.14
CA GLU A 467 9.33 -4.44 -1.51
C GLU A 467 8.00 -5.20 -1.53
N ARG A 468 6.89 -4.49 -1.31
CA ARG A 468 5.52 -5.04 -1.29
C ARG A 468 5.18 -5.65 -2.65
N ILE A 469 5.37 -4.89 -3.72
CA ILE A 469 5.05 -5.28 -5.10
C ILE A 469 6.23 -5.91 -5.85
N ARG A 470 7.40 -6.03 -5.21
CA ARG A 470 8.65 -6.58 -5.78
C ARG A 470 9.18 -5.82 -7.00
N ARG A 471 8.91 -4.52 -7.06
CA ARG A 471 9.42 -3.60 -8.08
C ARG A 471 9.67 -2.23 -7.44
N THR A 472 10.91 -1.99 -7.03
CA THR A 472 11.31 -0.67 -6.51
C THR A 472 11.51 0.31 -7.66
N ARG A 473 10.83 1.45 -7.59
CA ARG A 473 11.02 2.60 -8.48
C ARG A 473 12.45 3.13 -8.33
N PRO A 474 13.29 3.13 -9.40
CA PRO A 474 14.66 3.62 -9.30
C PRO A 474 14.68 5.09 -8.87
N THR A 475 15.46 5.44 -7.86
CA THR A 475 15.43 6.78 -7.25
C THR A 475 16.83 7.35 -7.01
N TRP A 476 17.01 8.64 -7.32
CA TRP A 476 18.14 9.45 -6.89
C TRP A 476 17.67 10.40 -5.79
N PHE A 477 18.25 10.27 -4.61
CA PHE A 477 17.99 11.14 -3.48
C PHE A 477 19.19 12.07 -3.27
N ILE A 478 19.02 13.36 -3.54
CA ILE A 478 20.09 14.34 -3.47
C ILE A 478 19.74 15.36 -2.40
N GLN A 479 20.46 15.31 -1.28
CA GLN A 479 20.29 16.22 -0.15
C GLN A 479 21.48 17.19 -0.07
N SER A 480 21.18 18.46 0.11
CA SER A 480 22.20 19.49 0.34
C SER A 480 22.02 20.20 1.67
N ALA A 481 23.14 20.50 2.31
CA ALA A 481 23.22 21.32 3.52
C ALA A 481 24.34 22.37 3.38
N ARG A 482 24.37 23.34 4.31
CA ARG A 482 25.44 24.34 4.31
C ARG A 482 26.75 23.73 4.80
N SER A 483 26.70 23.07 5.94
CA SER A 483 27.82 22.50 6.67
C SER A 483 27.48 21.09 7.15
N LEU A 484 28.49 20.33 7.58
CA LEU A 484 28.31 18.98 8.11
C LEU A 484 27.41 18.98 9.34
N GLY A 485 27.56 19.97 10.23
CA GLY A 485 26.69 20.10 11.40
C GLY A 485 25.20 20.33 11.07
N GLU A 486 24.87 20.85 9.89
CA GLU A 486 23.48 21.06 9.45
C GLU A 486 22.90 19.87 8.67
N LEU A 487 23.74 18.93 8.22
CA LEU A 487 23.35 17.77 7.43
C LEU A 487 22.69 16.70 8.32
N GLY A 488 21.37 16.67 8.33
CA GLY A 488 20.61 15.68 9.10
C GLY A 488 20.30 14.38 8.36
N PHE A 489 19.84 13.36 9.09
CA PHE A 489 19.36 12.06 8.58
C PHE A 489 20.41 11.17 7.91
N ARG A 490 21.70 11.38 8.19
CA ARG A 490 22.79 10.62 7.55
C ARG A 490 22.64 9.10 7.73
N ASP A 491 22.40 8.67 8.95
CA ASP A 491 22.36 7.25 9.30
C ASP A 491 21.10 6.58 8.73
N GLU A 492 19.95 7.27 8.81
CA GLU A 492 18.70 6.80 8.21
C GLU A 492 18.81 6.67 6.68
N LEU A 493 19.41 7.64 6.00
CA LEU A 493 19.63 7.55 4.55
C LEU A 493 20.57 6.40 4.17
N TYR A 494 21.58 6.12 5.00
CA TYR A 494 22.46 4.98 4.80
C TYR A 494 21.72 3.65 4.95
N GLU A 495 20.86 3.51 5.96
CA GLU A 495 20.02 2.33 6.18
C GLU A 495 19.05 2.12 5.00
N LEU A 496 18.36 3.18 4.57
CA LEU A 496 17.42 3.13 3.45
C LEU A 496 18.11 2.77 2.13
N ALA A 497 19.27 3.38 1.83
CA ALA A 497 20.05 3.05 0.64
C ALA A 497 20.56 1.60 0.67
N THR A 498 21.00 1.11 1.83
CA THR A 498 21.46 -0.28 2.00
C THR A 498 20.33 -1.26 1.76
N ARG A 499 19.14 -1.00 2.33
CA ARG A 499 17.94 -1.83 2.15
C ARG A 499 17.53 -1.93 0.68
N ALA A 500 17.59 -0.81 -0.04
CA ALA A 500 17.14 -0.74 -1.42
C ALA A 500 18.21 -1.07 -2.49
N LYS A 501 19.43 -1.43 -2.05
CA LYS A 501 20.53 -1.91 -2.90
C LYS A 501 20.86 -0.93 -4.04
N ASP A 502 20.88 -1.40 -5.28
CA ASP A 502 21.22 -0.63 -6.48
C ASP A 502 20.08 0.27 -6.99
N LYS A 503 18.88 0.15 -6.41
CA LYS A 503 17.67 0.89 -6.86
C LYS A 503 17.61 2.31 -6.32
N ILE A 504 18.29 2.60 -5.22
CA ILE A 504 18.31 3.93 -4.60
C ILE A 504 19.75 4.42 -4.55
N ARG A 505 19.99 5.63 -5.05
CA ARG A 505 21.27 6.32 -4.96
C ARG A 505 21.09 7.59 -4.13
N ALA A 506 21.64 7.60 -2.93
CA ALA A 506 21.64 8.76 -2.06
C ALA A 506 22.96 9.54 -2.20
N LEU A 507 22.88 10.87 -2.38
CA LEU A 507 24.01 11.78 -2.45
C LEU A 507 23.81 12.96 -1.50
N ARG A 508 24.84 13.26 -0.72
CA ARG A 508 24.88 14.37 0.23
C ARG A 508 25.88 15.41 -0.25
N LEU A 509 25.45 16.67 -0.19
CA LEU A 509 26.24 17.80 -0.61
C LEU A 509 26.40 18.83 0.49
N LEU A 510 27.61 19.37 0.59
CA LEU A 510 27.93 20.48 1.48
C LEU A 510 28.38 21.68 0.64
N SER A 511 27.66 22.79 0.75
CA SER A 511 28.02 24.02 0.03
C SER A 511 29.17 24.81 0.66
N GLN A 512 29.41 24.60 1.95
CA GLN A 512 30.51 25.18 2.74
C GLN A 512 31.04 24.13 3.72
N PRO A 513 31.69 23.05 3.23
CA PRO A 513 32.19 21.98 4.10
C PRO A 513 33.26 22.51 5.06
N GLU A 514 33.19 22.10 6.31
CA GLU A 514 34.22 22.36 7.31
C GLU A 514 35.53 21.66 6.93
N THR A 515 36.65 22.18 7.42
CA THR A 515 37.99 21.62 7.14
C THR A 515 38.17 20.17 7.62
N HIS A 516 37.35 19.73 8.58
CA HIS A 516 37.37 18.37 9.10
C HIS A 516 36.38 17.41 8.41
N ALA A 517 35.49 17.93 7.54
CA ALA A 517 34.53 17.12 6.81
C ALA A 517 35.21 16.35 5.67
N ARG A 518 34.90 15.05 5.54
CA ARG A 518 35.59 14.15 4.61
C ARG A 518 34.71 13.76 3.42
N VAL A 519 35.22 14.03 2.22
CA VAL A 519 34.59 13.59 0.96
C VAL A 519 34.60 12.06 0.88
N GLY A 520 33.45 11.46 0.54
CA GLY A 520 33.25 10.01 0.44
C GLY A 520 32.92 9.30 1.75
N GLU A 521 33.01 10.00 2.89
CA GLU A 521 32.59 9.49 4.21
C GLU A 521 31.40 10.30 4.74
N ASP A 522 31.60 11.62 4.91
CA ASP A 522 30.61 12.52 5.49
C ASP A 522 29.64 13.11 4.44
N PHE A 523 30.15 13.34 3.23
CA PHE A 523 29.40 13.87 2.09
C PHE A 523 30.07 13.46 0.77
N GLU A 524 29.32 13.50 -0.34
CA GLU A 524 29.80 13.02 -1.64
C GLU A 524 30.35 14.15 -2.51
N VAL A 525 29.72 15.33 -2.49
CA VAL A 525 30.10 16.44 -3.39
C VAL A 525 30.11 17.78 -2.66
N ALA A 526 31.19 18.55 -2.81
CA ALA A 526 31.26 19.93 -2.34
C ALA A 526 30.60 20.86 -3.36
N GLY A 527 29.74 21.78 -2.89
CA GLY A 527 29.04 22.74 -3.75
C GLY A 527 27.53 22.75 -3.53
N ARG A 528 26.80 23.30 -4.49
CA ARG A 528 25.34 23.37 -4.49
C ARG A 528 24.79 22.38 -5.53
N VAL A 529 23.55 21.95 -5.34
CA VAL A 529 22.83 21.22 -6.40
C VAL A 529 22.47 22.21 -7.49
N ASP A 530 22.91 21.92 -8.72
CA ASP A 530 22.58 22.66 -9.92
C ASP A 530 22.37 21.70 -11.10
N VAL A 531 21.99 22.24 -12.26
CA VAL A 531 21.72 21.45 -13.46
C VAL A 531 22.97 20.73 -13.98
N GLU A 532 24.17 21.31 -13.81
CA GLU A 532 25.41 20.70 -14.28
C GLU A 532 25.75 19.44 -13.48
N LEU A 533 25.53 19.49 -12.15
CA LEU A 533 25.59 18.31 -11.31
C LEU A 533 24.58 17.24 -11.77
N LEU A 534 23.33 17.62 -12.03
CA LEU A 534 22.30 16.66 -12.47
C LEU A 534 22.70 15.98 -13.78
N LYS A 535 23.21 16.73 -14.76
CA LYS A 535 23.73 16.19 -16.03
C LYS A 535 24.89 15.22 -15.83
N ALA A 536 25.74 15.47 -14.84
CA ALA A 536 26.87 14.59 -14.54
C ALA A 536 26.45 13.29 -13.83
N LEU A 537 25.37 13.34 -13.04
CA LEU A 537 24.93 12.22 -12.20
C LEU A 537 23.87 11.33 -12.86
N LEU A 538 22.93 11.93 -13.58
CA LEU A 538 21.75 11.24 -14.08
C LEU A 538 22.02 10.67 -15.49
N PRO A 539 21.78 9.37 -15.71
CA PRO A 539 21.70 8.81 -17.06
C PRO A 539 20.67 9.54 -17.93
N LEU A 540 20.77 9.41 -19.25
CA LEU A 540 19.71 9.86 -20.15
C LEU A 540 18.48 8.97 -19.99
N ASP A 541 17.42 9.50 -19.39
CA ASP A 541 16.17 8.79 -19.10
C ASP A 541 15.00 9.78 -18.93
N ASP A 542 13.79 9.25 -18.71
CA ASP A 542 12.57 10.00 -18.41
C ASP A 542 12.25 10.01 -16.90
N TYR A 543 12.49 11.15 -16.25
CA TYR A 543 12.40 11.29 -14.79
C TYR A 543 11.22 12.17 -14.33
N ASP A 544 10.69 11.85 -13.15
CA ASP A 544 9.99 12.82 -12.30
C ASP A 544 10.95 13.52 -11.34
N PHE A 545 10.81 14.83 -11.20
CA PHE A 545 11.60 15.65 -10.29
C PHE A 545 10.74 16.19 -9.16
N TYR A 546 11.20 16.01 -7.92
CA TYR A 546 10.57 16.57 -6.73
C TYR A 546 11.56 17.48 -6.02
N LEU A 547 11.21 18.76 -5.90
CA LEU A 547 12.08 19.82 -5.38
C LEU A 547 11.52 20.32 -4.05
N CYS A 548 12.33 20.32 -2.99
CA CYS A 548 11.93 20.95 -1.73
C CYS A 548 13.10 21.66 -1.05
N GLY A 549 12.94 22.95 -0.79
CA GLY A 549 14.00 23.78 -0.22
C GLY A 549 13.69 25.28 -0.24
N PRO A 550 14.70 26.13 -0.02
CA PRO A 550 14.57 27.59 -0.12
C PRO A 550 14.10 28.06 -1.50
N GLY A 551 13.33 29.15 -1.56
CA GLY A 551 12.72 29.62 -2.83
C GLY A 551 13.71 29.83 -3.99
N ALA A 552 14.90 30.39 -3.72
CA ALA A 552 15.93 30.57 -4.75
C ALA A 552 16.51 29.24 -5.27
N PHE A 553 16.61 28.22 -4.41
CA PHE A 553 17.05 26.88 -4.81
C PHE A 553 16.00 26.23 -5.71
N THR A 554 14.74 26.27 -5.30
CA THR A 554 13.64 25.66 -6.05
C THR A 554 13.43 26.33 -7.40
N GLN A 555 13.46 27.68 -7.47
CA GLN A 555 13.31 28.42 -8.73
C GLN A 555 14.45 28.12 -9.71
N ALA A 556 15.71 28.14 -9.25
CA ALA A 556 16.86 27.91 -10.11
C ALA A 556 16.87 26.49 -10.72
N LEU A 557 16.52 25.47 -9.93
CA LEU A 557 16.40 24.10 -10.43
C LEU A 557 15.19 23.94 -11.36
N TYR A 558 14.06 24.54 -11.03
CA TYR A 558 12.88 24.54 -11.90
C TYR A 558 13.21 25.14 -13.29
N ASP A 559 13.74 26.36 -13.34
CA ASP A 559 14.10 27.02 -14.60
C ASP A 559 15.12 26.21 -15.40
N GLY A 560 16.09 25.63 -14.70
CA GLY A 560 17.11 24.77 -15.28
C GLY A 560 16.54 23.49 -15.91
N LEU A 561 15.62 22.80 -15.22
CA LEU A 561 14.93 21.62 -15.75
C LEU A 561 14.03 21.96 -16.94
N ARG A 562 13.38 23.13 -16.93
CA ARG A 562 12.60 23.63 -18.06
C ARG A 562 13.49 23.92 -19.28
N GLN A 563 14.69 24.47 -19.08
CA GLN A 563 15.68 24.64 -20.15
C GLN A 563 16.16 23.29 -20.73
N LEU A 564 16.15 22.23 -19.91
CA LEU A 564 16.36 20.84 -20.35
C LEU A 564 15.13 20.20 -21.01
N ARG A 565 14.05 20.96 -21.21
CA ARG A 565 12.79 20.52 -21.82
C ARG A 565 12.07 19.41 -21.03
N ILE A 566 12.25 19.36 -19.72
CA ILE A 566 11.43 18.52 -18.85
C ILE A 566 10.04 19.16 -18.72
N GLY A 567 8.97 18.42 -18.97
CA GLY A 567 7.57 18.88 -18.83
C GLY A 567 7.26 19.47 -17.45
N ASP A 568 6.39 20.48 -17.39
CA ASP A 568 6.00 21.14 -16.13
C ASP A 568 5.21 20.19 -15.21
N ASP A 569 4.51 19.24 -15.81
CA ASP A 569 3.80 18.15 -15.15
C ASP A 569 4.73 17.12 -14.48
N ARG A 570 6.01 17.06 -14.89
CA ARG A 570 7.05 16.18 -14.31
C ARG A 570 7.92 16.86 -13.26
N ILE A 571 7.68 18.14 -12.93
CA ILE A 571 8.47 18.89 -11.95
C ILE A 571 7.57 19.32 -10.78
N HIS A 572 7.58 18.54 -9.72
CA HIS A 572 6.83 18.81 -8.50
C HIS A 572 7.71 19.63 -7.55
N ALA A 573 7.14 20.66 -6.92
CA ALA A 573 7.93 21.54 -6.07
C ALA A 573 7.13 22.08 -4.87
N GLU A 574 7.78 22.12 -3.72
CA GLU A 574 7.28 22.76 -2.50
C GLU A 574 8.35 23.69 -1.90
N THR A 575 7.91 24.80 -1.29
CA THR A 575 8.77 25.75 -0.59
C THR A 575 8.21 26.01 0.80
N PHE A 576 9.10 26.13 1.80
CA PHE A 576 8.70 26.46 3.16
C PHE A 576 8.66 27.97 3.35
N GLY A 577 7.50 28.50 3.74
CA GLY A 577 7.22 29.93 3.77
C GLY A 577 6.41 30.40 2.55
N PRO A 578 6.43 31.71 2.22
CA PRO A 578 5.74 32.23 1.04
C PRO A 578 6.19 31.50 -0.24
N SER A 579 5.23 30.95 -0.99
CA SER A 579 5.48 30.27 -2.25
C SER A 579 5.87 31.29 -3.30
N THR A 580 7.17 31.36 -3.60
CA THR A 580 7.74 32.29 -4.58
C THR A 580 7.99 31.66 -5.94
N LEU A 581 7.61 30.39 -6.15
CA LEU A 581 7.87 29.68 -7.40
C LEU A 581 7.02 30.25 -8.54
N VAL A 582 7.69 30.73 -9.60
CA VAL A 582 7.07 31.15 -10.84
C VAL A 582 7.20 30.02 -11.87
N ARG A 583 6.07 29.51 -12.34
CA ARG A 583 6.00 28.37 -13.27
C ARG A 583 5.83 28.80 -14.73
N GLN A 584 6.49 28.09 -15.63
CA GLN A 584 6.34 28.16 -17.09
C GLN A 584 5.61 26.91 -17.60
N ARG A 585 4.28 26.97 -17.67
CA ARG A 585 3.42 25.86 -18.09
C ARG A 585 3.66 25.47 -19.54
N ASP A 586 3.45 24.20 -19.86
CA ASP A 586 3.52 23.72 -21.24
C ASP A 586 2.39 24.31 -22.08
N HIS A 587 2.70 24.70 -23.33
CA HIS A 587 1.76 25.39 -24.22
C HIS A 587 0.52 24.57 -24.59
N LEU A 588 0.57 23.25 -24.39
CA LEU A 588 -0.53 22.32 -24.69
C LEU A 588 -1.52 22.17 -23.53
N THR A 589 -1.23 22.72 -22.35
CA THR A 589 -2.19 22.74 -21.24
C THR A 589 -3.24 23.82 -21.50
N PRO A 590 -4.55 23.48 -21.53
CA PRO A 590 -5.59 24.48 -21.69
C PRO A 590 -5.44 25.60 -20.65
N ALA A 591 -5.44 26.85 -21.10
CA ALA A 591 -5.42 27.98 -20.19
C ALA A 591 -6.69 27.93 -19.32
N VAL A 592 -6.52 28.00 -17.99
CA VAL A 592 -7.67 28.12 -17.08
C VAL A 592 -8.27 29.51 -17.34
N GLU A 593 -9.45 29.53 -17.95
CA GLU A 593 -10.17 30.77 -18.20
C GLU A 593 -10.69 31.32 -16.85
N GLN A 594 -10.10 32.42 -16.41
CA GLN A 594 -10.50 33.10 -15.17
C GLN A 594 -11.27 34.37 -15.51
N ILE A 595 -12.26 34.68 -14.68
CA ILE A 595 -12.89 36.00 -14.73
C ILE A 595 -11.85 37.03 -14.26
N PRO A 596 -11.75 38.20 -14.93
CA PRO A 596 -10.77 39.21 -14.56
C PRO A 596 -10.90 39.62 -13.09
N ALA A 597 -9.81 40.02 -12.46
CA ALA A 597 -9.84 40.62 -11.13
C ALA A 597 -10.74 41.87 -11.13
N ALA A 598 -11.42 42.13 -10.01
CA ALA A 598 -12.30 43.28 -9.89
C ALA A 598 -11.53 44.60 -10.10
N SER A 599 -12.10 45.47 -10.95
CA SER A 599 -11.57 46.81 -11.26
C SER A 599 -12.22 47.92 -10.43
N SER A 600 -13.22 47.58 -9.61
CA SER A 600 -13.89 48.46 -8.67
C SER A 600 -13.89 47.84 -7.26
N PRO A 601 -14.11 48.63 -6.21
CA PRO A 601 -14.06 48.11 -4.85
C PRO A 601 -15.17 47.09 -4.58
N VAL A 602 -14.82 45.96 -3.97
CA VAL A 602 -15.74 44.85 -3.72
C VAL A 602 -16.00 44.68 -2.23
N LYS A 603 -17.28 44.57 -1.86
CA LYS A 603 -17.67 44.22 -0.49
C LYS A 603 -17.45 42.71 -0.27
N VAL A 604 -16.70 42.37 0.76
CA VAL A 604 -16.41 41.00 1.18
C VAL A 604 -17.03 40.75 2.54
N LEU A 605 -17.85 39.72 2.65
CA LEU A 605 -18.51 39.29 3.88
C LEU A 605 -17.85 38.02 4.41
N PHE A 606 -17.52 38.02 5.70
CA PHE A 606 -16.99 36.86 6.43
C PHE A 606 -18.12 36.33 7.32
N SER A 607 -18.83 35.30 6.85
CA SER A 607 -20.13 34.90 7.41
C SER A 607 -20.03 34.30 8.81
N ALA A 608 -19.03 33.45 9.08
CA ALA A 608 -18.89 32.77 10.36
C ALA A 608 -18.50 33.74 11.49
N SER A 609 -17.73 34.77 11.18
CA SER A 609 -17.29 35.81 12.10
C SER A 609 -18.21 37.04 12.15
N ALA A 610 -19.23 37.08 11.29
CA ALA A 610 -20.13 38.23 11.10
C ALA A 610 -19.37 39.56 10.86
N LYS A 611 -18.24 39.51 10.16
CA LYS A 611 -17.42 40.69 9.80
C LYS A 611 -17.59 41.04 8.32
N GLU A 612 -17.33 42.31 8.00
CA GLU A 612 -17.26 42.77 6.62
C GLU A 612 -16.01 43.62 6.37
N ALA A 613 -15.53 43.55 5.14
CA ALA A 613 -14.43 44.37 4.64
C ALA A 613 -14.74 44.85 3.23
N ARG A 614 -14.00 45.88 2.82
CA ARG A 614 -13.99 46.37 1.44
C ARG A 614 -12.61 46.10 0.86
N TRP A 615 -12.57 45.32 -0.21
CA TRP A 615 -11.37 45.11 -1.00
C TRP A 615 -11.26 46.20 -2.07
N GLU A 616 -10.06 46.75 -2.25
CA GLU A 616 -9.78 47.80 -3.23
C GLU A 616 -8.96 47.23 -4.40
N PRO A 617 -9.17 47.69 -5.65
CA PRO A 617 -8.37 47.25 -6.80
C PRO A 617 -6.86 47.43 -6.57
N GLY A 618 -6.08 46.38 -6.84
CA GLY A 618 -4.64 46.36 -6.55
C GLY A 618 -4.31 46.12 -5.07
N GLY A 619 -5.30 45.88 -4.21
CA GLY A 619 -5.13 45.43 -2.84
C GLY A 619 -4.58 44.01 -2.75
N GLY A 620 -4.23 43.60 -1.53
CA GLY A 620 -3.71 42.27 -1.23
C GLY A 620 -4.72 41.14 -1.42
N SER A 621 -4.29 39.92 -1.13
CA SER A 621 -5.12 38.72 -1.16
C SER A 621 -6.31 38.78 -0.19
N LEU A 622 -7.31 37.92 -0.40
CA LEU A 622 -8.43 37.75 0.53
C LEU A 622 -7.99 37.32 1.93
N LEU A 623 -6.86 36.60 2.04
CA LEU A 623 -6.18 36.31 3.31
C LEU A 623 -5.77 37.60 4.02
N GLU A 624 -5.01 38.46 3.35
CA GLU A 624 -4.52 39.71 3.94
C GLU A 624 -5.67 40.65 4.30
N LEU A 625 -6.75 40.65 3.51
CA LEU A 625 -7.97 41.38 3.83
C LEU A 625 -8.62 40.86 5.13
N ALA A 626 -8.71 39.54 5.31
CA ALA A 626 -9.24 38.93 6.53
C ALA A 626 -8.35 39.26 7.76
N GLU A 627 -7.03 39.14 7.61
CA GLU A 627 -6.05 39.48 8.66
C GLU A 627 -6.15 40.96 9.07
N SER A 628 -6.37 41.87 8.10
CA SER A 628 -6.56 43.30 8.38
C SER A 628 -7.81 43.59 9.24
N ARG A 629 -8.75 42.65 9.32
CA ARG A 629 -9.95 42.70 10.17
C ARG A 629 -9.81 41.88 11.45
N GLY A 630 -8.59 41.48 11.79
CA GLY A 630 -8.29 40.69 12.98
C GLY A 630 -8.91 39.29 12.93
N LEU A 631 -9.09 38.73 11.73
CA LEU A 631 -9.36 37.29 11.57
C LEU A 631 -8.03 36.55 11.47
N ASN A 632 -8.02 35.30 11.91
CA ASN A 632 -6.85 34.43 11.87
C ASN A 632 -7.17 33.13 11.10
N PRO A 633 -7.54 33.23 9.80
CA PRO A 633 -7.75 32.02 8.99
C PRO A 633 -6.46 31.19 8.93
N ASP A 634 -6.61 29.88 8.77
CA ASP A 634 -5.45 29.00 8.61
C ASP A 634 -4.67 29.36 7.33
N PHE A 635 -3.35 29.44 7.39
CA PHE A 635 -2.51 29.57 6.20
C PHE A 635 -1.11 29.01 6.46
N SER A 636 -0.38 28.75 5.36
CA SER A 636 1.05 28.40 5.42
C SER A 636 1.82 29.03 4.24
N CYS A 637 1.64 28.50 3.03
CA CYS A 637 2.45 28.91 1.87
C CYS A 637 2.20 30.31 1.31
N ARG A 638 1.10 30.99 1.64
CA ARG A 638 0.70 32.29 1.04
C ARG A 638 0.78 32.40 -0.49
N GLY A 639 0.63 31.30 -1.23
CA GLY A 639 0.72 31.30 -2.69
C GLY A 639 0.01 30.15 -3.39
N GLY A 640 -0.95 29.51 -2.70
CA GLY A 640 -1.82 28.50 -3.32
C GLY A 640 -1.19 27.13 -3.60
N SER A 641 -0.05 26.79 -2.99
CA SER A 641 0.60 25.47 -3.17
C SER A 641 0.20 24.44 -2.09
N CYS A 642 0.13 24.85 -0.82
CA CYS A 642 -0.13 23.92 0.29
C CYS A 642 -1.61 23.60 0.56
N GLY A 643 -2.56 24.40 0.05
CA GLY A 643 -3.99 24.24 0.32
C GLY A 643 -4.48 24.62 1.73
N THR A 644 -3.62 24.97 2.69
CA THR A 644 -4.02 25.30 4.08
C THR A 644 -4.99 26.49 4.18
N CYS A 645 -4.88 27.46 3.27
CA CYS A 645 -5.74 28.66 3.23
C CYS A 645 -7.10 28.42 2.58
N ARG A 646 -7.58 27.18 2.61
CA ARG A 646 -8.82 26.79 1.96
C ARG A 646 -10.02 27.18 2.81
N THR A 647 -11.02 27.74 2.15
CA THR A 647 -12.22 28.26 2.78
C THR A 647 -13.40 28.01 1.86
N ARG A 648 -14.58 27.76 2.44
CA ARG A 648 -15.82 27.67 1.66
C ARG A 648 -16.19 29.03 1.06
N LEU A 649 -16.40 29.05 -0.24
CA LEU A 649 -16.94 30.18 -1.00
C LEU A 649 -18.46 30.05 -1.01
N VAL A 650 -19.15 30.86 -0.21
CA VAL A 650 -20.61 30.79 -0.05
C VAL A 650 -21.32 31.45 -1.24
N SER A 651 -20.80 32.56 -1.73
CA SER A 651 -21.28 33.24 -2.94
C SER A 651 -20.22 34.17 -3.54
N GLY A 652 -20.40 34.56 -4.80
CA GLY A 652 -19.48 35.40 -5.54
C GLY A 652 -18.39 34.59 -6.25
N GLN A 653 -17.43 35.29 -6.86
CA GLN A 653 -16.37 34.70 -7.66
C GLN A 653 -15.03 35.34 -7.34
N VAL A 654 -13.96 34.60 -7.61
CA VAL A 654 -12.59 35.02 -7.30
C VAL A 654 -11.69 34.87 -8.52
N HIS A 655 -10.63 35.67 -8.52
CA HIS A 655 -9.52 35.62 -9.46
C HIS A 655 -8.26 35.24 -8.68
N TYR A 656 -7.47 34.31 -9.20
CA TYR A 656 -6.18 33.95 -8.64
C TYR A 656 -5.07 34.75 -9.31
N LEU A 657 -4.39 35.59 -8.52
CA LEU A 657 -3.24 36.40 -8.98
C LEU A 657 -2.12 35.52 -9.54
N ASN A 658 -1.89 34.39 -8.85
CA ASN A 658 -1.09 33.28 -9.34
C ASN A 658 -1.97 32.05 -9.25
N LEU A 659 -2.13 31.33 -10.37
CA LEU A 659 -2.91 30.11 -10.37
C LEU A 659 -2.34 29.12 -9.33
N PRO A 660 -3.18 28.56 -8.45
CA PRO A 660 -2.79 27.49 -7.55
C PRO A 660 -2.06 26.36 -8.28
N ALA A 661 -1.22 25.63 -7.55
CA ALA A 661 -0.59 24.41 -8.07
C ALA A 661 -1.66 23.41 -8.53
N GLU A 662 -2.78 23.37 -7.82
CA GLU A 662 -3.99 22.68 -8.24
C GLU A 662 -5.21 23.45 -7.75
N MET A 663 -6.26 23.51 -8.58
CA MET A 663 -7.49 24.23 -8.24
C MET A 663 -8.20 23.57 -7.05
N PRO A 664 -8.83 24.36 -6.15
CA PRO A 664 -9.68 23.81 -5.11
C PRO A 664 -10.98 23.24 -5.72
N ALA A 665 -11.71 22.43 -4.94
CA ALA A 665 -12.99 21.87 -5.38
C ALA A 665 -14.04 22.98 -5.58
N GLU A 666 -15.14 22.65 -6.27
CA GLU A 666 -16.26 23.57 -6.45
C GLU A 666 -16.81 24.02 -5.08
N GLY A 667 -17.03 25.33 -4.92
CA GLY A 667 -17.46 25.92 -3.66
C GLY A 667 -16.34 26.15 -2.63
N GLU A 668 -15.07 25.92 -2.99
CA GLU A 668 -13.90 26.23 -2.17
C GLU A 668 -12.99 27.28 -2.83
N VAL A 669 -12.24 28.02 -2.02
CA VAL A 669 -11.27 29.04 -2.47
C VAL A 669 -9.99 28.98 -1.64
N LEU A 670 -8.84 29.18 -2.30
CA LEU A 670 -7.56 29.41 -1.62
C LEU A 670 -7.35 30.91 -1.41
N ILE A 671 -7.78 31.43 -0.26
CA ILE A 671 -7.86 32.88 0.00
C ILE A 671 -6.50 33.58 -0.03
N CYS A 672 -5.40 32.83 0.09
CA CYS A 672 -4.06 33.36 0.17
C CYS A 672 -3.42 33.74 -1.17
N CYS A 673 -4.03 33.37 -2.31
CA CYS A 673 -3.66 33.87 -3.64
C CYS A 673 -4.86 34.35 -4.46
N ALA A 674 -6.06 34.33 -3.86
CA ALA A 674 -7.29 34.81 -4.48
C ALA A 674 -7.55 36.29 -4.14
N VAL A 675 -8.13 36.99 -5.11
CA VAL A 675 -8.74 38.33 -5.00
C VAL A 675 -10.17 38.26 -5.55
N PRO A 676 -11.06 39.23 -5.26
CA PRO A 676 -12.39 39.26 -5.87
C PRO A 676 -12.32 39.31 -7.41
N ALA A 677 -13.16 38.52 -8.08
CA ALA A 677 -13.36 38.64 -9.52
C ALA A 677 -14.32 39.79 -9.85
N GLN A 678 -14.29 40.24 -11.10
CA GLN A 678 -15.17 41.28 -11.60
C GLN A 678 -16.61 40.77 -11.65
N ALA A 679 -17.46 41.34 -10.77
CA ALA A 679 -18.86 41.00 -10.68
C ALA A 679 -19.65 41.47 -11.91
N LYS A 680 -20.64 40.68 -12.33
CA LYS A 680 -21.67 41.09 -13.29
C LYS A 680 -22.76 41.92 -12.58
N GLU A 681 -23.44 42.82 -13.29
CA GLU A 681 -24.56 43.57 -12.72
C GLU A 681 -25.62 42.61 -12.12
N GLY A 682 -25.95 42.80 -10.84
CA GLY A 682 -26.93 41.99 -10.11
C GLY A 682 -26.38 40.75 -9.39
N GLU A 683 -25.06 40.53 -9.39
CA GLU A 683 -24.43 39.39 -8.73
C GLU A 683 -24.34 39.56 -7.20
N ALA A 684 -24.45 38.44 -6.47
CA ALA A 684 -24.38 38.41 -5.01
C ALA A 684 -23.00 38.87 -4.50
N PRO A 685 -22.91 39.47 -3.29
CA PRO A 685 -21.63 39.86 -2.71
C PRO A 685 -20.68 38.65 -2.56
N LEU A 686 -19.38 38.91 -2.51
CA LEU A 686 -18.41 37.87 -2.20
C LEU A 686 -18.53 37.48 -0.72
N VAL A 687 -18.92 36.24 -0.46
CA VAL A 687 -19.14 35.71 0.90
C VAL A 687 -18.21 34.53 1.14
N LEU A 688 -17.38 34.64 2.18
CA LEU A 688 -16.45 33.61 2.65
C LEU A 688 -16.90 33.10 4.02
N ASP A 689 -16.79 31.79 4.23
CA ASP A 689 -17.13 31.17 5.51
C ASP A 689 -15.96 31.28 6.52
N LEU A 690 -15.71 32.52 6.99
CA LEU A 690 -14.62 32.89 7.91
C LEU A 690 -15.08 33.69 9.13
#